data_AF-R5LK50-F1
#
_entry.id   AF-R5LK50-F1
#
_cell.length_a   1.000
_cell.length_b   1.000
_cell.length_c   1.000
_cell.angle_alpha   90.00
_cell.angle_beta   90.00
_cell.angle_gamma   90.00
#
_symmetry.space_group_name_H-M   'P 1'
#
loop_
_entity.id
_entity.type
_entity.pdbx_description
1 polymer ?
#
loop_
_entity_poly.entity_id
_entity_poly.type
_entity_poly.pdbx_seq_one_letter_code
_entity_poly.pdbx_strand_id
1 'polypeptide(L)'
;MKNNNKGFTLIEILAAITILAIISTIATVAVFRYLDRTRKSSYETMEKSICDAANNYVINEGLESDVVEAGEDGVTYDAKELMSSKYLENLMDPKNNKKVCSANVNVRVTDATLDDDAIPEYYYFVKLRCKDYSSNVGFSSGCALNKNVSDPGTDEPVVEPDDDGTGGNTPDTSDKTLYGVVAKSSNGTDAHISSLPTLSKGVYTMDETLNDNFPIHYYRGNVDNNNVILNGFCWKIVRTTSTGGVKLLYNGVVNADGGCNNTGTASEIGKAKFNESSGSLSDFGYMFGDRYNISSIRDEVVHVLTGVSSSSALYSKNITYSNGNYKLLNPVTRTDKDDNSGYYSCKSLYSTTCSEVYYVISGYTTILLKDGVTDPSTYTIILSKTITDNGNGTYTLSNPEVLKRIDWPNDYSKYKGYYFCRDLTSTTCENKNLITWVDYIEFEYDNKYNYVYGSDVSWDGTKYTLVDTFVSKNLWYGDRNTIGEKYHYTCLNTTGVCTEVNFISTTSNVSGLYVFTLKNGETMTYAMERAFANVNSSTVKEKIDSWFAGHMIDGFLEDTIWCNDKNYLYYNFFGRQSPYYVPYDYSGRQSLISCPNMSRDGYSVTTESGGNGTLTYPVALLTYSEYALAGDISYLTTGEEWLTMSPSHIGFFGNVFSISASGYQSTVGTWEEAGVRPVVSLKHDIKVKSGDGTVSSPYELEL
;
A
#
# COMPACT_ATOMS: atom_id res chain seq x y z
N MET A 1 24.51 40.46 -30.86
CA MET A 1 25.75 40.17 -30.12
C MET A 1 26.22 38.77 -30.52
N LYS A 2 27.41 38.61 -31.11
CA LYS A 2 28.00 37.30 -31.44
C LYS A 2 28.69 36.77 -30.18
N ASN A 3 28.17 35.68 -29.61
CA ASN A 3 28.80 35.01 -28.47
C ASN A 3 30.06 34.27 -28.92
N ASN A 4 31.16 34.61 -28.27
CA ASN A 4 32.50 34.12 -28.56
C ASN A 4 32.77 32.92 -27.64
N ASN A 5 32.38 31.72 -28.04
CA ASN A 5 32.66 30.51 -27.27
C ASN A 5 34.12 30.10 -27.51
N LYS A 6 35.03 30.57 -26.64
CA LYS A 6 36.41 30.08 -26.60
C LYS A 6 36.39 28.64 -26.08
N GLY A 7 36.72 27.69 -26.94
CA GLY A 7 36.97 26.31 -26.53
C GLY A 7 38.23 26.22 -25.67
N PHE A 8 38.21 25.32 -24.68
CA PHE A 8 39.34 25.05 -23.81
C PHE A 8 40.53 24.53 -24.61
N THR A 9 41.73 24.98 -24.26
CA THR A 9 42.98 24.51 -24.83
C THR A 9 43.30 23.09 -24.35
N LEU A 10 44.03 22.32 -25.16
CA LEU A 10 44.44 20.95 -24.83
C LEU A 10 45.17 20.85 -23.48
N ILE A 11 45.91 21.90 -23.12
CA ILE A 11 46.65 22.02 -21.85
C ILE A 11 45.70 22.15 -20.66
N GLU A 12 44.62 22.93 -20.79
CA GLU A 12 43.61 23.08 -19.75
C GLU A 12 42.86 21.77 -19.50
N ILE A 13 42.59 21.01 -20.56
CA ILE A 13 41.96 19.68 -20.45
C ILE A 13 42.91 18.69 -19.74
N LEU A 14 44.20 18.68 -20.08
CA LEU A 14 45.18 17.81 -19.42
C LEU A 14 45.40 18.16 -17.95
N ALA A 15 45.39 19.45 -17.61
CA ALA A 15 45.47 19.91 -16.22
C ALA A 15 44.22 19.51 -15.42
N ALA A 16 43.02 19.61 -16.01
CA ALA A 16 41.79 19.17 -15.36
C ALA A 16 41.78 17.65 -15.11
N ILE A 17 42.21 16.85 -16.09
CA ILE A 17 42.26 15.39 -15.95
C ILE A 17 43.27 14.97 -14.88
N THR A 18 44.43 15.61 -14.81
CA THR A 18 45.44 15.29 -13.78
C THR A 18 44.97 15.67 -12.37
N ILE A 19 44.31 16.83 -12.22
CA ILE A 19 43.71 17.23 -10.93
C ILE A 19 42.60 16.24 -10.52
N LEU A 20 41.73 15.82 -11.45
CA LEU A 20 40.68 14.83 -11.17
C LEU A 20 41.26 13.46 -10.77
N ALA A 21 42.36 13.02 -11.39
CA ALA A 21 43.05 11.79 -11.01
C ALA A 21 43.66 11.86 -9.60
N ILE A 22 44.23 13.01 -9.22
CA ILE A 22 44.76 13.24 -7.87
C ILE A 22 43.62 13.29 -6.84
N ILE A 23 42.50 13.98 -7.14
CA ILE A 23 41.35 14.04 -6.25
C ILE A 23 40.73 12.64 -6.06
N SER A 24 40.64 11.84 -7.12
CA SER A 24 40.13 10.45 -7.06
C SER A 24 40.99 9.55 -6.16
N THR A 25 42.32 9.67 -6.24
CA THR A 25 43.23 8.89 -5.38
C THR A 25 43.20 9.33 -3.92
N ILE A 26 43.02 10.61 -3.63
CA ILE A 26 42.86 11.10 -2.25
C ILE A 26 41.48 10.69 -1.67
N ALA A 27 40.42 10.78 -2.48
CA ALA A 27 39.07 10.42 -2.07
C ALA A 27 38.93 8.93 -1.72
N THR A 28 39.53 8.04 -2.52
CA THR A 28 39.51 6.59 -2.24
C THR A 28 40.17 6.26 -0.89
N VAL A 29 41.34 6.84 -0.59
CA VAL A 29 42.02 6.64 0.71
C VAL A 29 41.19 7.19 1.88
N ALA A 30 40.50 8.32 1.71
CA ALA A 30 39.62 8.88 2.73
C ALA A 30 38.39 7.99 2.99
N VAL A 31 37.78 7.44 1.93
CA VAL A 31 36.65 6.52 2.02
C VAL A 31 37.06 5.21 2.72
N PHE A 32 38.20 4.61 2.35
CA PHE A 32 38.67 3.39 3.04
C PHE A 32 38.93 3.64 4.52
N ARG A 33 39.55 4.77 4.89
CA ARG A 33 39.73 5.15 6.31
C ARG A 33 38.40 5.36 7.05
N TYR A 34 37.39 5.90 6.38
CA TYR A 34 36.06 6.09 6.95
C TYR A 34 35.35 4.74 7.15
N LEU A 35 35.43 3.84 6.17
CA LEU A 35 34.89 2.48 6.25
C LEU A 35 35.55 1.69 7.38
N ASP A 36 36.87 1.75 7.54
CA ASP A 36 37.57 1.04 8.61
C ASP A 36 37.20 1.58 10.01
N ARG A 37 37.05 2.90 10.15
CA ARG A 37 36.55 3.51 11.40
C ARG A 37 35.12 3.08 11.73
N THR A 38 34.25 3.07 10.73
CA THR A 38 32.85 2.69 10.89
C THR A 38 32.74 1.22 11.27
N ARG A 39 33.46 0.33 10.58
CA ARG A 39 33.53 -1.10 10.90
C ARG A 39 34.01 -1.34 12.33
N LYS A 40 35.10 -0.67 12.73
CA LYS A 40 35.61 -0.76 14.10
C LYS A 40 34.56 -0.36 15.14
N SER A 41 33.86 0.75 14.90
CA SER A 41 32.77 1.20 15.76
C SER A 41 31.60 0.20 15.83
N SER A 42 31.29 -0.49 14.72
CA SER A 42 30.26 -1.53 14.70
C SER A 42 30.66 -2.75 15.53
N TYR A 43 31.93 -3.19 15.47
CA TYR A 43 32.43 -4.26 16.34
C TYR A 43 32.40 -3.87 17.81
N GLU A 44 32.81 -2.64 18.16
CA GLU A 44 32.74 -2.13 19.54
C GLU A 44 31.28 -2.07 20.05
N THR A 45 30.32 -1.78 19.17
CA THR A 45 28.88 -1.81 19.50
C THR A 45 28.39 -3.25 19.74
N MET A 46 28.88 -4.19 18.93
CA MET A 46 28.55 -5.61 19.06
C MET A 46 29.04 -6.18 20.39
N GLU A 47 30.27 -5.87 20.80
CA GLU A 47 30.83 -6.26 22.11
C GLU A 47 29.97 -5.75 23.26
N LYS A 48 29.51 -4.49 23.17
CA LYS A 48 28.63 -3.91 24.18
C LYS A 48 27.26 -4.61 24.21
N SER A 49 26.68 -4.89 23.05
CA SER A 49 25.41 -5.63 22.94
C SER A 49 25.49 -7.02 23.59
N ILE A 50 26.62 -7.72 23.42
CA ILE A 50 26.87 -9.02 24.07
C ILE A 50 26.91 -8.88 25.60
N CYS A 51 27.57 -7.85 26.11
CA CYS A 51 27.57 -7.55 27.55
C CYS A 51 26.16 -7.25 28.06
N ASP A 52 25.43 -6.36 27.38
CA ASP A 52 24.07 -5.96 27.77
C ASP A 52 23.13 -7.18 27.76
N ALA A 53 23.25 -8.06 26.76
CA ALA A 53 22.50 -9.30 26.66
C ALA A 53 22.76 -10.24 27.83
N ALA A 54 24.03 -10.47 28.20
CA ALA A 54 24.38 -11.33 29.33
C ALA A 54 23.90 -10.76 30.67
N ASN A 55 24.03 -9.44 30.87
CA ASN A 55 23.50 -8.78 32.06
C ASN A 55 21.99 -9.01 32.19
N ASN A 56 21.24 -8.81 31.10
CA ASN A 56 19.79 -9.01 31.10
C ASN A 56 19.40 -10.48 31.27
N TYR A 57 20.15 -11.40 30.68
CA TYR A 57 19.92 -12.84 30.81
C TYR A 57 20.10 -13.30 32.26
N VAL A 58 21.19 -12.91 32.91
CA VAL A 58 21.46 -13.24 34.32
C VAL A 58 20.34 -12.73 35.23
N ILE A 59 19.88 -11.49 35.04
CA ILE A 59 18.85 -10.87 35.88
C ILE A 59 17.47 -11.50 35.64
N ASN A 60 17.08 -11.70 34.38
CA ASN A 60 15.71 -12.11 34.07
C ASN A 60 15.48 -13.61 34.27
N GLU A 61 16.51 -14.44 34.12
CA GLU A 61 16.42 -15.88 34.36
C GLU A 61 16.73 -16.26 35.82
N GLY A 62 17.07 -15.28 36.68
CA GLY A 62 17.32 -15.50 38.10
C GLY A 62 18.63 -16.25 38.39
N LEU A 63 19.67 -16.00 37.59
CA LEU A 63 20.97 -16.71 37.64
C LEU A 63 22.00 -15.99 38.50
N GLU A 64 21.61 -14.97 39.26
CA GLU A 64 22.53 -14.16 40.08
C GLU A 64 23.25 -15.01 41.14
N SER A 65 22.55 -16.00 41.72
CA SER A 65 23.14 -16.93 42.69
C SER A 65 24.26 -17.78 42.08
N ASP A 66 24.09 -18.19 40.83
CA ASP A 66 25.03 -19.07 40.13
C ASP A 66 26.32 -18.30 39.81
N VAL A 67 26.17 -17.02 39.44
CA VAL A 67 27.31 -16.11 39.22
C VAL A 67 28.05 -15.81 40.52
N VAL A 68 27.32 -15.63 41.63
CA VAL A 68 27.91 -15.38 42.95
C VAL A 68 28.64 -16.63 43.46
N GLU A 69 28.06 -17.83 43.32
CA GLU A 69 28.69 -19.09 43.71
C GLU A 69 29.97 -19.39 42.90
N ALA A 70 29.99 -19.00 41.62
CA ALA A 70 31.16 -19.16 40.76
C ALA A 70 32.36 -18.25 41.11
N GLY A 71 32.17 -17.22 41.95
CA GLY A 71 33.26 -16.40 42.48
C GLY A 71 34.14 -15.74 41.42
N GLU A 72 35.47 -15.83 41.57
CA GLU A 72 36.44 -15.20 40.67
C GLU A 72 36.54 -15.86 39.27
N ASP A 73 36.11 -17.12 39.16
CA ASP A 73 36.10 -17.90 37.91
C ASP A 73 34.92 -17.50 37.01
N GLY A 74 33.79 -17.10 37.62
CA GLY A 74 32.59 -16.63 36.93
C GLY A 74 31.87 -17.71 36.11
N VAL A 75 30.75 -17.31 35.51
CA VAL A 75 29.96 -18.15 34.60
C VAL A 75 30.14 -17.63 33.17
N THR A 76 30.37 -18.54 32.21
CA THR A 76 30.54 -18.18 30.81
C THR A 76 29.31 -18.54 30.01
N TYR A 77 28.72 -17.54 29.34
CA TYR A 77 27.59 -17.70 28.44
C TYR A 77 28.06 -17.59 27.00
N ASP A 78 27.65 -18.55 26.17
CA ASP A 78 27.91 -18.51 24.73
C ASP A 78 26.89 -17.58 24.05
N ALA A 79 27.33 -16.80 23.05
CA ALA A 79 26.42 -15.95 22.30
C ALA A 79 25.27 -16.75 21.65
N LYS A 80 25.47 -18.03 21.30
CA LYS A 80 24.42 -18.92 20.81
C LYS A 80 23.29 -19.11 21.82
N GLU A 81 23.63 -19.23 23.10
CA GLU A 81 22.65 -19.36 24.19
C GLU A 81 21.89 -18.05 24.42
N LEU A 82 22.59 -16.92 24.38
CA LEU A 82 21.97 -15.60 24.53
C LEU A 82 21.06 -15.26 23.34
N MET A 83 21.42 -15.71 22.13
CA MET A 83 20.59 -15.57 20.92
C MET A 83 19.37 -16.49 20.96
N SER A 84 19.53 -17.77 21.35
CA SER A 84 18.40 -18.71 21.45
C SER A 84 17.38 -18.30 22.51
N SER A 85 17.87 -17.64 23.57
CA SER A 85 17.04 -17.09 24.65
C SER A 85 16.48 -15.70 24.34
N LYS A 86 16.72 -15.15 23.13
CA LYS A 86 16.23 -13.86 22.63
C LYS A 86 16.78 -12.61 23.35
N TYR A 87 17.90 -12.73 24.06
CA TYR A 87 18.58 -11.60 24.72
C TYR A 87 19.62 -10.91 23.83
N LEU A 88 20.08 -11.60 22.78
CA LEU A 88 21.09 -11.10 21.84
C LEU A 88 20.60 -11.24 20.39
N GLU A 89 20.81 -10.20 19.58
CA GLU A 89 20.58 -10.26 18.14
C GLU A 89 21.73 -10.97 17.41
N ASN A 90 21.48 -11.38 16.16
CA ASN A 90 22.50 -12.07 15.34
C ASN A 90 23.79 -11.24 15.19
N LEU A 91 24.93 -11.88 15.42
CA LEU A 91 26.25 -11.25 15.28
C LEU A 91 26.67 -11.21 13.80
N MET A 92 26.52 -10.05 13.16
CA MET A 92 26.80 -9.81 11.74
C MET A 92 28.18 -9.17 11.53
N ASP A 93 29.05 -9.78 10.73
CA ASP A 93 30.37 -9.22 10.39
C ASP A 93 30.20 -7.95 9.53
N PRO A 94 30.57 -6.74 10.02
CA PRO A 94 30.45 -5.48 9.28
C PRO A 94 31.28 -5.40 7.98
N LYS A 95 32.18 -6.35 7.72
CA LYS A 95 33.01 -6.39 6.51
C LYS A 95 32.26 -6.98 5.32
N ASN A 96 31.48 -8.04 5.55
CA ASN A 96 30.81 -8.83 4.50
C ASN A 96 29.29 -9.01 4.74
N ASN A 97 28.78 -8.49 5.86
CA ASN A 97 27.39 -8.58 6.29
C ASN A 97 26.87 -10.03 6.39
N LYS A 98 27.73 -10.97 6.81
CA LYS A 98 27.38 -12.37 7.07
C LYS A 98 27.39 -12.69 8.58
N LYS A 99 26.62 -13.68 9.02
CA LYS A 99 26.62 -14.21 10.40
C LYS A 99 27.87 -15.09 10.67
N VAL A 100 29.07 -14.54 10.48
CA VAL A 100 30.36 -15.25 10.66
C VAL A 100 31.10 -14.84 11.93
N CYS A 101 30.37 -14.28 12.90
CA CYS A 101 30.90 -13.88 14.19
C CYS A 101 30.36 -14.81 15.29
N SER A 102 31.23 -15.23 16.19
CA SER A 102 30.94 -16.01 17.38
C SER A 102 31.50 -15.28 18.60
N ALA A 103 30.83 -15.39 19.74
CA ALA A 103 31.27 -14.74 20.95
C ALA A 103 30.92 -15.54 22.20
N ASN A 104 31.66 -15.27 23.27
CA ASN A 104 31.27 -15.67 24.62
C ASN A 104 31.52 -14.52 25.59
N VAL A 105 30.84 -14.58 26.71
CA VAL A 105 30.94 -13.58 27.77
C VAL A 105 30.99 -14.25 29.13
N ASN A 106 32.07 -14.01 29.85
CA ASN A 106 32.19 -14.40 31.25
C ASN A 106 31.61 -13.32 32.13
N VAL A 107 30.79 -13.72 33.10
CA VAL A 107 30.21 -12.84 34.12
C VAL A 107 30.71 -13.30 35.48
N ARG A 108 31.29 -12.39 36.27
CA ARG A 108 31.79 -12.67 37.62
C ARG A 108 31.58 -11.50 38.57
N VAL A 109 31.57 -11.77 39.86
CA VAL A 109 31.44 -10.72 40.88
C VAL A 109 32.70 -9.85 40.98
N THR A 110 32.54 -8.58 41.34
CA THR A 110 33.67 -7.63 41.52
C THR A 110 34.44 -7.84 42.82
N ASP A 111 33.79 -8.41 43.85
CA ASP A 111 34.37 -8.76 45.15
C ASP A 111 33.62 -9.98 45.73
N ALA A 112 34.33 -11.04 46.10
CA ALA A 112 33.74 -12.33 46.53
C ALA A 112 33.25 -12.34 47.99
N THR A 113 33.31 -11.19 48.68
CA THR A 113 32.86 -11.03 50.07
C THR A 113 31.71 -10.03 50.16
N LEU A 114 30.55 -10.41 49.60
CA LEU A 114 29.32 -9.63 49.73
C LEU A 114 28.68 -9.93 51.10
N ASP A 115 28.43 -8.90 51.91
CA ASP A 115 27.52 -8.99 53.06
C ASP A 115 26.10 -9.31 52.55
N ASP A 116 25.27 -10.01 53.35
CA ASP A 116 23.92 -10.51 52.98
C ASP A 116 22.95 -9.44 52.41
N ASP A 117 23.27 -8.14 52.53
CA ASP A 117 22.47 -7.00 52.06
C ASP A 117 23.10 -6.20 50.89
N ALA A 118 24.25 -6.62 50.34
CA ALA A 118 24.96 -5.90 49.27
C ALA A 118 24.44 -6.27 47.87
N ILE A 119 24.23 -5.27 47.01
CA ILE A 119 23.89 -5.50 45.59
C ILE A 119 25.15 -6.01 44.88
N PRO A 120 25.14 -7.22 44.28
CA PRO A 120 26.29 -7.75 43.57
C PRO A 120 26.60 -6.87 42.34
N GLU A 121 27.83 -6.40 42.25
CA GLU A 121 28.35 -5.79 41.03
C GLU A 121 29.09 -6.85 40.20
N TYR A 122 28.95 -6.77 38.88
CA TYR A 122 29.54 -7.74 37.95
C TYR A 122 30.64 -7.14 37.09
N TYR A 123 31.66 -7.94 36.80
CA TYR A 123 32.58 -7.78 35.70
C TYR A 123 32.18 -8.70 34.55
N TYR A 124 32.31 -8.19 33.34
CA TYR A 124 32.05 -8.92 32.10
C TYR A 124 33.32 -9.00 31.28
N PHE A 125 33.66 -10.17 30.76
CA PHE A 125 34.76 -10.32 29.81
C PHE A 125 34.26 -10.95 28.52
N VAL A 126 34.21 -10.16 27.46
CA VAL A 126 33.67 -10.55 26.15
C VAL A 126 34.81 -10.93 25.22
N LYS A 127 34.71 -12.11 24.61
CA LYS A 127 35.54 -12.51 23.46
C LYS A 127 34.66 -12.52 22.21
N LEU A 128 35.01 -11.68 21.23
CA LEU A 128 34.36 -11.69 19.92
C LEU A 128 35.36 -12.20 18.88
N ARG A 129 34.91 -13.14 18.05
CA ARG A 129 35.69 -13.73 16.96
C ARG A 129 34.86 -13.71 15.69
N CYS A 130 35.37 -13.04 14.68
CA CYS A 130 34.86 -13.07 13.31
C CYS A 130 36.01 -13.51 12.38
N LYS A 131 35.72 -13.74 11.10
CA LYS A 131 36.70 -14.24 10.13
C LYS A 131 38.00 -13.42 10.06
N ASP A 132 37.89 -12.10 10.09
CA ASP A 132 39.03 -11.17 9.99
C ASP A 132 39.14 -10.20 11.18
N TYR A 133 38.42 -10.45 12.27
CA TYR A 133 38.40 -9.61 13.45
C TYR A 133 38.38 -10.45 14.72
N SER A 134 39.22 -10.09 15.70
CA SER A 134 39.20 -10.69 17.02
C SER A 134 39.40 -9.62 18.08
N SER A 135 38.64 -9.72 19.17
CA SER A 135 38.75 -8.80 20.29
C SER A 135 38.46 -9.50 21.62
N ASN A 136 39.13 -9.01 22.66
CA ASN A 136 38.97 -9.44 24.04
C ASN A 136 38.79 -8.16 24.86
N VAL A 137 37.60 -7.96 25.41
CA VAL A 137 37.24 -6.68 26.03
C VAL A 137 36.52 -6.90 27.34
N GLY A 138 37.02 -6.21 28.36
CA GLY A 138 36.44 -6.20 29.70
C GLY A 138 35.46 -5.04 29.90
N PHE A 139 34.39 -5.29 30.66
CA PHE A 139 33.42 -4.30 31.09
C PHE A 139 33.15 -4.43 32.59
N SER A 140 32.79 -3.32 33.23
CA SER A 140 32.22 -3.28 34.58
C SER A 140 30.70 -3.24 34.55
N SER A 141 30.08 -3.28 35.73
CA SER A 141 28.64 -3.13 35.93
C SER A 141 28.04 -2.00 35.06
N GLY A 142 26.90 -2.28 34.44
CA GLY A 142 26.28 -1.42 33.42
C GLY A 142 26.99 -1.40 32.07
N CYS A 143 27.80 -2.43 31.77
CA CYS A 143 28.51 -2.60 30.49
C CYS A 143 29.37 -1.41 30.08
N ALA A 144 30.01 -0.78 31.07
CA ALA A 144 30.98 0.27 30.86
C ALA A 144 32.37 -0.32 30.60
N LEU A 145 33.02 0.09 29.51
CA LEU A 145 34.36 -0.41 29.12
C LEU A 145 35.37 -0.25 30.26
N ASN A 146 35.99 -1.36 30.67
CA ASN A 146 37.00 -1.40 31.72
C ASN A 146 38.17 -2.31 31.35
N LYS A 147 39.30 -1.68 31.00
CA LYS A 147 40.51 -2.38 30.55
C LYS A 147 41.24 -3.16 31.65
N ASN A 148 40.87 -2.97 32.92
CA ASN A 148 41.48 -3.67 34.05
C ASN A 148 40.81 -5.03 34.30
N VAL A 149 39.68 -5.32 33.66
CA VAL A 149 39.03 -6.63 33.74
C VAL A 149 39.77 -7.58 32.80
N SER A 150 40.34 -8.64 33.37
CA SER A 150 41.06 -9.68 32.65
C SER A 150 40.22 -10.93 32.44
N ASP A 151 40.53 -11.67 31.39
CA ASP A 151 40.02 -13.01 31.12
C ASP A 151 40.36 -13.98 32.26
N PRO A 152 39.38 -14.69 32.85
CA PRO A 152 39.67 -15.76 33.82
C PRO A 152 40.19 -17.05 33.15
N GLY A 153 40.30 -17.09 31.82
CA GLY A 153 40.75 -18.25 31.06
C GLY A 153 39.61 -18.95 30.34
N THR A 154 38.63 -18.21 29.83
CA THR A 154 37.51 -18.80 29.09
C THR A 154 37.96 -19.43 27.79
N ASP A 155 37.22 -20.43 27.31
CA ASP A 155 37.47 -21.03 26.01
C ASP A 155 37.31 -20.00 24.88
N GLU A 156 37.96 -20.26 23.75
CA GLU A 156 37.84 -19.42 22.55
C GLU A 156 36.49 -19.69 21.85
N PRO A 157 35.74 -18.65 21.42
CA PRO A 157 34.53 -18.86 20.64
C PRO A 157 34.85 -19.57 19.33
N VAL A 158 34.12 -20.65 19.02
CA VAL A 158 34.29 -21.36 17.76
C VAL A 158 33.62 -20.54 16.66
N VAL A 159 34.44 -20.00 15.75
CA VAL A 159 33.95 -19.40 14.49
C VAL A 159 33.66 -20.53 13.52
N GLU A 160 32.40 -20.72 13.18
CA GLU A 160 32.02 -21.69 12.15
C GLU A 160 32.64 -21.27 10.80
N PRO A 161 33.17 -22.21 10.02
CA PRO A 161 33.78 -21.88 8.73
C PRO A 161 32.78 -21.14 7.84
N ASP A 162 33.28 -20.18 7.07
CA ASP A 162 32.52 -19.42 6.05
C ASP A 162 31.91 -20.44 5.08
N ASP A 163 30.66 -20.84 5.33
CA ASP A 163 29.90 -21.66 4.40
C ASP A 163 29.70 -20.80 3.15
N ASP A 164 30.23 -21.27 2.04
CA ASP A 164 30.17 -20.63 0.73
C ASP A 164 28.77 -20.76 0.10
N GLY A 165 27.76 -21.04 0.92
CA GLY A 165 26.38 -21.27 0.51
C GLY A 165 26.18 -22.63 -0.15
N THR A 166 27.08 -23.60 0.08
CA THR A 166 26.93 -24.97 -0.43
C THR A 166 26.67 -26.02 0.66
N GLY A 167 26.86 -25.68 1.94
CA GLY A 167 26.58 -26.52 3.08
C GLY A 167 25.20 -26.29 3.68
N GLY A 168 24.14 -26.72 2.99
CA GLY A 168 22.80 -26.70 3.57
C GLY A 168 22.78 -27.35 4.95
N ASN A 169 22.11 -26.70 5.92
CA ASN A 169 21.64 -27.32 7.15
C ASN A 169 21.09 -28.70 6.78
N THR A 170 21.86 -29.75 7.03
CA THR A 170 21.55 -31.08 6.51
C THR A 170 20.32 -31.53 7.29
N PRO A 171 19.16 -31.70 6.64
CA PRO A 171 17.93 -32.03 7.36
C PRO A 171 18.15 -33.30 8.16
N ASP A 172 17.84 -33.30 9.45
CA ASP A 172 17.93 -34.49 10.29
C ASP A 172 17.13 -35.61 9.63
N THR A 173 17.83 -36.59 9.06
CA THR A 173 17.20 -37.70 8.32
C THR A 173 16.23 -38.53 9.16
N SER A 174 16.26 -38.39 10.49
CA SER A 174 15.33 -39.01 11.43
C SER A 174 14.06 -38.18 11.73
N ASP A 175 14.04 -36.88 11.38
CA ASP A 175 12.89 -36.00 11.63
C ASP A 175 11.67 -36.39 10.77
N LYS A 176 10.60 -36.82 11.43
CA LYS A 176 9.33 -37.23 10.78
C LYS A 176 8.26 -36.14 10.82
N THR A 177 8.58 -34.95 11.32
CA THR A 177 7.67 -33.80 11.27
C THR A 177 7.38 -33.42 9.82
N LEU A 178 6.24 -32.78 9.57
CA LEU A 178 5.93 -32.25 8.24
C LEU A 178 6.99 -31.23 7.80
N TYR A 179 7.50 -30.43 8.73
CA TYR A 179 8.63 -29.53 8.50
C TYR A 179 9.86 -30.30 8.00
N GLY A 180 10.26 -31.35 8.71
CA GLY A 180 11.42 -32.17 8.34
C GLY A 180 11.28 -32.80 6.95
N VAL A 181 10.06 -33.21 6.56
CA VAL A 181 9.77 -33.73 5.21
C VAL A 181 9.97 -32.66 4.13
N VAL A 182 9.49 -31.44 4.36
CA VAL A 182 9.69 -30.32 3.42
C VAL A 182 11.17 -29.94 3.35
N ALA A 183 11.85 -29.80 4.48
CA ALA A 183 13.27 -29.47 4.57
C ALA A 183 14.15 -30.48 3.80
N LYS A 184 13.89 -31.79 3.97
CA LYS A 184 14.57 -32.89 3.24
C LYS A 184 14.40 -32.82 1.73
N SER A 185 13.31 -32.21 1.27
CA SER A 185 12.99 -32.11 -0.15
C SER A 185 13.66 -30.92 -0.83
N SER A 186 14.38 -30.07 -0.07
CA SER A 186 15.03 -28.88 -0.60
C SER A 186 16.14 -29.22 -1.61
N ASN A 187 16.09 -28.57 -2.78
CA ASN A 187 17.10 -28.65 -3.84
C ASN A 187 18.29 -27.70 -3.59
N GLY A 188 18.34 -27.03 -2.43
CA GLY A 188 19.38 -26.07 -2.08
C GLY A 188 18.85 -24.66 -1.88
N THR A 189 19.78 -23.71 -1.81
CA THR A 189 19.53 -22.29 -1.58
C THR A 189 19.12 -21.61 -2.88
N ASP A 190 18.27 -20.60 -2.76
CA ASP A 190 17.95 -19.74 -3.90
C ASP A 190 18.35 -18.29 -3.61
N ALA A 191 19.23 -17.75 -4.45
CA ALA A 191 19.78 -16.41 -4.29
C ALA A 191 18.69 -15.38 -4.58
N HIS A 192 18.38 -14.54 -3.59
CA HIS A 192 17.52 -13.34 -3.63
C HIS A 192 16.46 -13.30 -4.75
N ILE A 193 15.19 -13.33 -4.37
CA ILE A 193 13.98 -13.32 -5.23
C ILE A 193 13.74 -11.92 -5.85
N SER A 194 14.81 -11.32 -6.38
CA SER A 194 14.84 -10.06 -7.13
C SER A 194 14.77 -10.28 -8.65
N SER A 195 14.73 -11.54 -9.11
CA SER A 195 14.42 -11.89 -10.50
C SER A 195 13.35 -12.98 -10.52
N LEU A 196 12.37 -12.84 -11.44
CA LEU A 196 11.30 -13.81 -11.66
C LEU A 196 11.89 -15.24 -11.67
N PRO A 197 11.26 -16.22 -10.98
CA PRO A 197 11.79 -17.56 -10.91
C PRO A 197 12.09 -18.11 -12.31
N THR A 198 13.25 -18.77 -12.44
CA THR A 198 13.50 -19.62 -13.61
C THR A 198 12.44 -20.74 -13.67
N LEU A 199 12.31 -21.43 -14.80
CA LEU A 199 11.42 -22.61 -15.01
C LEU A 199 11.69 -23.79 -14.05
N SER A 200 12.46 -23.58 -12.98
CA SER A 200 12.82 -24.57 -11.98
C SER A 200 11.61 -24.92 -11.08
N LYS A 201 11.57 -26.18 -10.64
CA LYS A 201 10.48 -26.73 -9.82
C LYS A 201 11.04 -27.55 -8.67
N GLY A 202 10.35 -27.55 -7.54
CA GLY A 202 10.72 -28.31 -6.35
C GLY A 202 10.69 -27.45 -5.09
N VAL A 203 11.37 -27.89 -4.04
CA VAL A 203 11.50 -27.15 -2.78
C VAL A 203 12.84 -26.42 -2.77
N TYR A 204 12.84 -25.20 -2.25
CA TYR A 204 14.05 -24.37 -2.10
C TYR A 204 14.12 -23.77 -0.71
N THR A 205 15.33 -23.52 -0.23
CA THR A 205 15.58 -22.82 1.03
C THR A 205 15.82 -21.34 0.76
N MET A 206 15.19 -20.46 1.55
CA MET A 206 15.46 -19.02 1.50
C MET A 206 16.85 -18.74 2.06
N ASP A 207 17.71 -18.15 1.23
CA ASP A 207 19.11 -17.83 1.55
C ASP A 207 19.24 -17.02 2.85
N GLU A 208 18.37 -16.02 3.02
CA GLU A 208 18.34 -15.13 4.19
C GLU A 208 18.08 -15.85 5.52
N THR A 209 17.49 -17.05 5.48
CA THR A 209 17.06 -17.83 6.67
C THR A 209 17.91 -19.07 6.91
N LEU A 210 18.95 -19.31 6.09
CA LEU A 210 19.78 -20.52 6.17
C LEU A 210 20.35 -20.79 7.55
N ASN A 211 20.70 -19.72 8.25
CA ASN A 211 21.36 -19.74 9.55
C ASN A 211 20.37 -19.57 10.71
N ASP A 212 19.06 -19.64 10.45
CA ASP A 212 18.05 -19.63 11.50
C ASP A 212 17.84 -21.05 12.03
N ASN A 213 17.33 -21.19 13.26
CA ASN A 213 17.05 -22.51 13.86
C ASN A 213 16.10 -23.35 12.98
N PHE A 214 15.17 -22.69 12.31
CA PHE A 214 14.27 -23.28 11.33
C PHE A 214 14.33 -22.48 10.03
N PRO A 215 15.21 -22.85 9.08
CA PRO A 215 15.25 -22.22 7.78
C PRO A 215 13.91 -22.33 7.05
N ILE A 216 13.58 -21.30 6.26
CA ILE A 216 12.33 -21.26 5.52
C ILE A 216 12.52 -21.98 4.18
N HIS A 217 11.77 -23.06 4.00
CA HIS A 217 11.70 -23.87 2.81
C HIS A 217 10.36 -23.63 2.10
N TYR A 218 10.33 -23.52 0.78
CA TYR A 218 9.11 -23.22 0.02
C TYR A 218 9.03 -24.00 -1.29
N TYR A 219 7.81 -24.33 -1.71
CA TYR A 219 7.57 -25.00 -2.99
C TYR A 219 7.50 -24.00 -4.15
N ARG A 220 8.07 -24.37 -5.29
CA ARG A 220 8.12 -23.59 -6.53
C ARG A 220 7.72 -24.42 -7.75
N GLY A 221 7.07 -23.76 -8.71
CA GLY A 221 6.72 -24.30 -10.01
C GLY A 221 5.56 -25.30 -9.94
N ASN A 222 5.30 -26.02 -11.02
CA ASN A 222 4.22 -27.01 -11.02
C ASN A 222 4.70 -28.33 -10.38
N VAL A 223 4.58 -28.41 -9.06
CA VAL A 223 4.84 -29.60 -8.23
C VAL A 223 3.54 -30.35 -7.91
N ASP A 224 3.65 -31.65 -7.66
CA ASP A 224 2.51 -32.53 -7.35
C ASP A 224 2.65 -33.27 -6.01
N ASN A 225 3.77 -33.12 -5.31
CA ASN A 225 4.12 -33.83 -4.07
C ASN A 225 3.99 -32.95 -2.81
N ASN A 226 3.01 -32.07 -2.77
CA ASN A 226 2.80 -31.10 -1.69
C ASN A 226 1.37 -31.11 -1.13
N ASN A 227 0.69 -32.26 -1.20
CA ASN A 227 -0.68 -32.42 -0.74
C ASN A 227 -0.74 -32.96 0.68
N VAL A 228 -1.62 -32.39 1.50
CA VAL A 228 -1.86 -32.79 2.89
C VAL A 228 -3.35 -32.99 3.09
N ILE A 229 -3.74 -34.04 3.81
CA ILE A 229 -5.10 -34.22 4.32
C ILE A 229 -5.15 -33.75 5.77
N LEU A 230 -6.01 -32.77 6.04
CA LEU A 230 -6.24 -32.22 7.37
C LEU A 230 -7.74 -31.93 7.55
N ASN A 231 -8.34 -32.50 8.60
CA ASN A 231 -9.76 -32.42 8.91
C ASN A 231 -10.71 -32.79 7.75
N GLY A 232 -10.33 -33.76 6.91
CA GLY A 232 -11.13 -34.19 5.76
C GLY A 232 -11.07 -33.25 4.54
N PHE A 233 -10.17 -32.26 4.58
CA PHE A 233 -9.90 -31.35 3.47
C PHE A 233 -8.52 -31.59 2.89
N CYS A 234 -8.38 -31.25 1.61
CA CYS A 234 -7.12 -31.21 0.90
C CYS A 234 -6.47 -29.85 1.05
N TRP A 235 -5.16 -29.86 1.31
CA TRP A 235 -4.35 -28.66 1.47
C TRP A 235 -3.07 -28.76 0.63
N LYS A 236 -2.57 -27.61 0.20
CA LYS A 236 -1.28 -27.46 -0.48
C LYS A 236 -0.25 -26.88 0.48
N ILE A 237 0.90 -27.51 0.61
CA ILE A 237 2.03 -26.94 1.35
C ILE A 237 2.59 -25.77 0.54
N VAL A 238 2.70 -24.60 1.19
CA VAL A 238 3.28 -23.40 0.59
C VAL A 238 4.74 -23.27 1.00
N ARG A 239 4.97 -23.18 2.31
CA ARG A 239 6.30 -22.98 2.92
C ARG A 239 6.34 -23.39 4.38
N THR A 240 7.54 -23.53 4.93
CA THR A 240 7.76 -23.61 6.38
C THR A 240 7.80 -22.21 7.02
N THR A 241 7.74 -22.17 8.35
CA THR A 241 7.81 -20.94 9.17
C THR A 241 9.10 -20.91 10.00
N SER A 242 9.45 -19.73 10.51
CA SER A 242 10.63 -19.52 11.37
C SER A 242 10.53 -20.19 12.75
N THR A 243 9.36 -20.72 13.09
CA THR A 243 9.11 -21.51 14.31
C THR A 243 9.19 -23.01 14.05
N GLY A 244 9.52 -23.44 12.84
CA GLY A 244 9.54 -24.84 12.43
C GLY A 244 8.17 -25.39 12.04
N GLY A 245 7.15 -24.54 11.93
CA GLY A 245 5.81 -24.90 11.45
C GLY A 245 5.69 -24.96 9.92
N VAL A 246 4.48 -25.24 9.42
CA VAL A 246 4.20 -25.40 7.97
C VAL A 246 2.90 -24.71 7.56
N LYS A 247 2.98 -23.74 6.65
CA LYS A 247 1.82 -23.05 6.08
C LYS A 247 1.16 -23.84 4.96
N LEU A 248 -0.16 -23.98 5.07
CA LEU A 248 -1.02 -24.77 4.20
C LEU A 248 -2.13 -23.92 3.59
N LEU A 249 -2.30 -23.97 2.27
CA LEU A 249 -3.39 -23.33 1.54
C LEU A 249 -4.50 -24.34 1.25
N TYR A 250 -5.75 -23.98 1.53
CA TYR A 250 -6.92 -24.81 1.25
C TYR A 250 -7.03 -25.17 -0.23
N ASN A 251 -7.39 -26.42 -0.51
CA ASN A 251 -7.57 -26.96 -1.85
C ASN A 251 -8.73 -27.97 -1.91
N GLY A 252 -9.87 -27.63 -1.31
CA GLY A 252 -11.11 -28.39 -1.46
C GLY A 252 -11.28 -29.57 -0.51
N VAL A 253 -12.34 -30.35 -0.74
CA VAL A 253 -12.62 -31.59 -0.02
C VAL A 253 -11.80 -32.76 -0.59
N VAL A 254 -11.54 -33.77 0.22
CA VAL A 254 -10.92 -35.01 -0.28
C VAL A 254 -11.84 -35.68 -1.30
N ASN A 255 -11.30 -36.07 -2.44
CA ASN A 255 -12.05 -36.73 -3.49
C ASN A 255 -12.52 -38.13 -3.08
N ALA A 256 -13.48 -38.68 -3.81
CA ALA A 256 -14.00 -40.03 -3.57
C ALA A 256 -12.93 -41.15 -3.66
N ASP A 257 -11.84 -40.91 -4.39
CA ASP A 257 -10.69 -41.80 -4.51
C ASP A 257 -9.62 -41.58 -3.42
N GLY A 258 -9.85 -40.67 -2.48
CA GLY A 258 -8.90 -40.28 -1.44
C GLY A 258 -7.86 -39.26 -1.88
N GLY A 259 -7.90 -38.79 -3.14
CA GLY A 259 -6.90 -37.89 -3.69
C GLY A 259 -7.17 -36.39 -3.50
N CYS A 260 -6.14 -35.58 -3.79
CA CYS A 260 -6.14 -34.11 -3.65
C CYS A 260 -5.75 -33.36 -4.94
N ASN A 261 -6.56 -33.44 -6.00
CA ASN A 261 -6.37 -32.69 -7.26
C ASN A 261 -7.49 -31.68 -7.57
N ASN A 262 -8.16 -31.14 -6.55
CA ASN A 262 -9.20 -30.14 -6.77
C ASN A 262 -8.67 -28.94 -7.55
N THR A 263 -9.46 -28.52 -8.53
CA THR A 263 -9.26 -27.35 -9.38
C THR A 263 -10.58 -26.60 -9.51
N GLY A 264 -10.52 -25.40 -10.10
CA GLY A 264 -11.63 -24.49 -10.26
C GLY A 264 -12.32 -24.18 -8.92
N THR A 265 -13.65 -24.06 -8.95
CA THR A 265 -14.45 -23.72 -7.77
C THR A 265 -14.40 -24.76 -6.65
N ALA A 266 -13.99 -26.01 -6.95
CA ALA A 266 -13.81 -27.05 -5.94
C ALA A 266 -12.59 -26.80 -5.03
N SER A 267 -11.65 -25.95 -5.46
CA SER A 267 -10.45 -25.58 -4.68
C SER A 267 -10.70 -24.46 -3.66
N GLU A 268 -11.92 -23.93 -3.58
CA GLU A 268 -12.30 -22.73 -2.83
C GLU A 268 -13.40 -23.03 -1.81
N ILE A 269 -13.59 -22.13 -0.83
CA ILE A 269 -14.75 -22.16 0.09
C ILE A 269 -15.93 -21.33 -0.47
N GLY A 270 -15.94 -21.12 -1.78
CA GLY A 270 -16.80 -20.21 -2.52
C GLY A 270 -16.22 -18.81 -2.69
N LYS A 271 -16.97 -17.93 -3.35
CA LYS A 271 -16.56 -16.57 -3.66
C LYS A 271 -16.93 -15.57 -2.56
N ALA A 272 -16.21 -14.46 -2.49
CA ALA A 272 -16.51 -13.30 -1.67
C ALA A 272 -15.97 -12.03 -2.32
N LYS A 273 -16.59 -10.90 -1.99
CA LYS A 273 -15.93 -9.61 -2.10
C LYS A 273 -14.84 -9.52 -1.04
N PHE A 274 -13.78 -8.78 -1.32
CA PHE A 274 -12.82 -8.44 -0.28
C PHE A 274 -13.49 -7.56 0.79
N ASN A 275 -14.22 -6.52 0.35
CA ASN A 275 -15.01 -5.61 1.19
C ASN A 275 -16.27 -5.14 0.43
N GLU A 276 -17.33 -4.73 1.13
CA GLU A 276 -18.55 -4.24 0.46
C GLU A 276 -18.36 -2.89 -0.24
N SER A 277 -17.38 -2.09 0.19
CA SER A 277 -17.07 -0.80 -0.38
C SER A 277 -15.65 -0.78 -0.97
N SER A 278 -15.38 0.26 -1.75
CA SER A 278 -14.10 0.48 -2.42
C SER A 278 -13.70 1.93 -2.55
N GLY A 279 -14.58 2.85 -2.13
CA GLY A 279 -14.37 4.28 -2.28
C GLY A 279 -13.47 4.87 -1.21
N SER A 280 -13.03 4.08 -0.22
CA SER A 280 -12.28 4.56 0.92
C SER A 280 -10.84 4.05 1.00
N LEU A 281 -9.97 4.87 1.61
CA LEU A 281 -8.64 4.48 2.08
C LEU A 281 -8.64 3.20 2.92
N SER A 282 -9.76 2.82 3.53
CA SER A 282 -9.81 1.72 4.49
C SER A 282 -10.17 0.39 3.82
N ASP A 283 -10.76 0.42 2.62
CA ASP A 283 -11.49 -0.74 2.10
C ASP A 283 -10.60 -1.87 1.56
N PHE A 284 -9.30 -1.64 1.35
CA PHE A 284 -8.34 -2.66 0.90
C PHE A 284 -7.60 -3.38 2.05
N GLY A 285 -7.90 -3.06 3.31
CA GLY A 285 -7.32 -3.74 4.47
C GLY A 285 -8.07 -5.03 4.82
N TYR A 286 -7.33 -6.08 5.22
CA TYR A 286 -7.95 -7.34 5.70
C TYR A 286 -8.82 -7.12 6.95
N MET A 287 -8.43 -6.14 7.76
CA MET A 287 -9.28 -5.40 8.70
C MET A 287 -9.09 -3.91 8.43
N PHE A 288 -10.06 -3.10 8.84
CA PHE A 288 -10.10 -1.67 8.50
C PHE A 288 -10.77 -0.82 9.58
N GLY A 289 -10.44 0.47 9.58
CA GLY A 289 -10.92 1.43 10.57
C GLY A 289 -12.00 2.33 10.00
N ASP A 290 -11.86 3.64 10.21
CA ASP A 290 -12.86 4.61 9.75
C ASP A 290 -12.79 4.82 8.24
N ARG A 291 -13.94 4.97 7.58
CA ARG A 291 -13.99 5.20 6.13
C ARG A 291 -13.86 6.67 5.76
N TYR A 292 -12.78 7.00 5.06
CA TYR A 292 -12.56 8.26 4.37
C TYR A 292 -12.81 8.07 2.87
N ASN A 293 -13.98 8.48 2.38
CA ASN A 293 -14.36 8.32 0.97
C ASN A 293 -13.65 9.33 0.07
N ILE A 294 -13.21 8.87 -1.10
CA ILE A 294 -12.67 9.73 -2.15
C ILE A 294 -13.82 10.44 -2.88
N SER A 295 -13.66 11.74 -3.09
CA SER A 295 -14.60 12.59 -3.83
C SER A 295 -13.93 13.17 -5.08
N SER A 296 -14.70 13.39 -6.15
CA SER A 296 -14.22 14.01 -7.38
C SER A 296 -14.73 15.45 -7.49
N ILE A 297 -13.82 16.41 -7.60
CA ILE A 297 -14.15 17.82 -7.85
C ILE A 297 -13.91 18.11 -9.33
N ARG A 298 -14.98 18.02 -10.13
CA ARG A 298 -14.94 18.22 -11.59
C ARG A 298 -15.07 19.69 -11.99
N ASP A 299 -14.96 19.95 -13.28
CA ASP A 299 -15.38 21.21 -13.90
C ASP A 299 -16.90 21.40 -13.70
N GLU A 300 -17.35 22.66 -13.69
CA GLU A 300 -18.77 22.97 -13.53
C GLU A 300 -19.49 22.89 -14.88
N VAL A 301 -20.71 22.35 -14.86
CA VAL A 301 -21.58 22.22 -16.03
C VAL A 301 -22.51 23.42 -16.15
N VAL A 302 -22.61 23.99 -17.34
CA VAL A 302 -23.60 24.99 -17.72
C VAL A 302 -24.54 24.39 -18.77
N HIS A 303 -25.82 24.22 -18.40
CA HIS A 303 -26.84 23.82 -19.36
C HIS A 303 -27.25 24.99 -20.25
N VAL A 304 -26.85 24.95 -21.51
CA VAL A 304 -27.27 25.93 -22.54
C VAL A 304 -28.70 25.65 -22.99
N LEU A 305 -29.17 24.42 -22.93
CA LEU A 305 -30.51 24.01 -23.30
C LEU A 305 -31.05 23.04 -22.25
N THR A 306 -32.36 22.82 -22.26
CA THR A 306 -33.02 21.83 -21.41
C THR A 306 -33.41 20.59 -22.22
N GLY A 307 -33.07 19.41 -21.73
CA GLY A 307 -33.62 18.14 -22.23
C GLY A 307 -35.06 17.92 -21.77
N VAL A 308 -35.85 17.15 -22.54
CA VAL A 308 -37.22 16.75 -22.17
C VAL A 308 -37.41 15.24 -22.22
N SER A 309 -38.17 14.70 -21.26
CA SER A 309 -38.68 13.33 -21.29
C SER A 309 -39.73 13.14 -22.40
N SER A 310 -39.58 12.07 -23.18
CA SER A 310 -40.49 11.66 -24.26
C SER A 310 -41.87 11.25 -23.71
N SER A 311 -42.87 12.13 -23.86
CA SER A 311 -44.27 11.79 -23.63
C SER A 311 -45.18 12.63 -24.52
N SER A 312 -46.40 12.14 -24.75
CA SER A 312 -47.42 12.91 -25.48
C SER A 312 -47.80 14.15 -24.67
N ALA A 313 -47.92 15.30 -25.31
CA ALA A 313 -48.32 16.55 -24.67
C ALA A 313 -49.10 17.46 -25.63
N LEU A 314 -49.67 18.52 -25.09
CA LEU A 314 -50.22 19.62 -25.88
C LEU A 314 -49.07 20.52 -26.38
N TYR A 315 -49.08 20.78 -27.68
CA TYR A 315 -48.12 21.63 -28.37
C TYR A 315 -48.82 22.73 -29.13
N SER A 316 -48.23 23.91 -29.19
CA SER A 316 -48.74 25.04 -29.96
C SER A 316 -47.63 25.74 -30.73
N LYS A 317 -47.92 26.29 -31.91
CA LYS A 317 -47.00 27.20 -32.62
C LYS A 317 -46.92 28.60 -32.00
N ASN A 318 -47.92 28.98 -31.20
CA ASN A 318 -48.02 30.34 -30.64
C ASN A 318 -48.43 30.31 -29.16
N ILE A 319 -47.96 31.30 -28.41
CA ILE A 319 -48.26 31.47 -27.00
C ILE A 319 -48.60 32.92 -26.68
N THR A 320 -49.31 33.14 -25.58
CA THR A 320 -49.43 34.45 -24.92
C THR A 320 -48.96 34.34 -23.48
N TYR A 321 -48.51 35.45 -22.89
CA TYR A 321 -48.21 35.55 -21.46
C TYR A 321 -49.06 36.63 -20.81
N SER A 322 -49.77 36.30 -19.74
CA SER A 322 -50.52 37.25 -18.91
C SER A 322 -50.74 36.71 -17.50
N ASN A 323 -50.82 37.59 -16.51
CA ASN A 323 -51.08 37.24 -15.11
C ASN A 323 -50.16 36.12 -14.57
N GLY A 324 -48.87 36.19 -14.90
CA GLY A 324 -47.87 35.22 -14.43
C GLY A 324 -47.90 33.86 -15.14
N ASN A 325 -48.71 33.69 -16.19
CA ASN A 325 -48.88 32.40 -16.86
C ASN A 325 -48.80 32.52 -18.39
N TYR A 326 -48.16 31.52 -18.98
CA TYR A 326 -48.22 31.23 -20.41
C TYR A 326 -49.51 30.53 -20.76
N LYS A 327 -50.03 30.78 -21.97
CA LYS A 327 -51.17 30.07 -22.56
C LYS A 327 -50.83 29.62 -23.98
N LEU A 328 -51.00 28.33 -24.25
CA LEU A 328 -50.88 27.74 -25.59
C LEU A 328 -52.09 28.14 -26.45
N LEU A 329 -51.85 28.68 -27.64
CA LEU A 329 -52.91 29.09 -28.58
C LEU A 329 -53.21 28.02 -29.64
N ASN A 330 -54.44 27.53 -29.69
CA ASN A 330 -54.84 26.45 -30.59
C ASN A 330 -53.94 25.19 -30.45
N PRO A 331 -53.76 24.66 -29.23
CA PRO A 331 -52.86 23.54 -29.02
C PRO A 331 -53.37 22.26 -29.68
N VAL A 332 -52.45 21.43 -30.13
CA VAL A 332 -52.68 20.09 -30.67
C VAL A 332 -51.94 19.06 -29.84
N THR A 333 -52.54 17.89 -29.65
CA THR A 333 -51.85 16.75 -29.05
C THR A 333 -50.81 16.22 -30.02
N ARG A 334 -49.56 16.14 -29.59
CA ARG A 334 -48.45 15.54 -30.36
C ARG A 334 -47.66 14.58 -29.47
N THR A 335 -46.92 13.70 -30.13
CA THR A 335 -46.08 12.67 -29.53
C THR A 335 -44.61 12.94 -29.81
N ASP A 336 -43.73 12.15 -29.21
CA ASP A 336 -42.29 12.14 -29.46
C ASP A 336 -41.91 11.64 -30.87
N LYS A 337 -42.83 10.94 -31.55
CA LYS A 337 -42.65 10.52 -32.96
C LYS A 337 -42.88 11.63 -33.97
N ASP A 338 -43.51 12.72 -33.54
CA ASP A 338 -43.82 13.85 -34.38
C ASP A 338 -42.63 14.83 -34.45
N ASP A 339 -42.45 15.51 -35.59
CA ASP A 339 -41.56 16.66 -35.64
C ASP A 339 -42.20 17.83 -34.86
N ASN A 340 -41.70 18.04 -33.65
CA ASN A 340 -42.17 19.09 -32.74
C ASN A 340 -41.33 20.37 -32.83
N SER A 341 -40.40 20.46 -33.78
CA SER A 341 -39.52 21.62 -33.93
C SER A 341 -40.32 22.92 -34.13
N GLY A 342 -39.99 23.92 -33.33
CA GLY A 342 -40.66 25.22 -33.29
C GLY A 342 -42.05 25.21 -32.67
N TYR A 343 -42.36 24.25 -31.80
CA TYR A 343 -43.58 24.27 -30.97
C TYR A 343 -43.27 24.60 -29.51
N TYR A 344 -44.25 25.18 -28.83
CA TYR A 344 -44.29 25.44 -27.40
C TYR A 344 -45.11 24.37 -26.69
N SER A 345 -44.68 23.95 -25.50
CA SER A 345 -45.43 23.00 -24.67
C SER A 345 -45.34 23.32 -23.18
N CYS A 346 -46.45 23.09 -22.47
CA CYS A 346 -46.53 23.08 -21.02
C CYS A 346 -46.24 21.68 -20.41
N LYS A 347 -45.75 20.72 -21.20
CA LYS A 347 -45.51 19.31 -20.80
C LYS A 347 -46.74 18.64 -20.15
N SER A 348 -47.94 18.96 -20.64
CA SER A 348 -49.20 18.41 -20.13
C SER A 348 -50.13 18.05 -21.28
N LEU A 349 -50.88 16.95 -21.13
CA LEU A 349 -51.98 16.57 -22.02
C LEU A 349 -53.28 17.33 -21.73
N TYR A 350 -53.37 17.96 -20.55
CA TYR A 350 -54.63 18.49 -20.02
C TYR A 350 -54.57 20.00 -19.83
N SER A 351 -53.39 20.55 -19.50
CA SER A 351 -53.23 21.98 -19.27
C SER A 351 -52.74 22.70 -20.52
N THR A 352 -53.46 23.77 -20.87
CA THR A 352 -53.04 24.73 -21.90
C THR A 352 -52.31 25.93 -21.31
N THR A 353 -52.12 25.96 -19.99
CA THR A 353 -51.50 27.07 -19.26
C THR A 353 -50.41 26.56 -18.30
N CYS A 354 -49.34 27.33 -18.15
CA CYS A 354 -48.21 26.99 -17.29
C CYS A 354 -47.46 28.25 -16.84
N SER A 355 -46.76 28.19 -15.70
CA SER A 355 -45.91 29.29 -15.21
C SER A 355 -44.61 29.44 -16.02
N GLU A 356 -44.15 28.34 -16.63
CA GLU A 356 -42.99 28.29 -17.52
C GLU A 356 -43.35 27.42 -18.73
N VAL A 357 -42.83 27.77 -19.91
CA VAL A 357 -43.17 27.07 -21.16
C VAL A 357 -41.92 26.62 -21.90
N TYR A 358 -41.95 25.42 -22.48
CA TYR A 358 -40.82 24.87 -23.22
C TYR A 358 -40.98 25.15 -24.70
N TYR A 359 -39.99 25.78 -25.32
CA TYR A 359 -39.90 25.88 -26.77
C TYR A 359 -38.99 24.78 -27.31
N VAL A 360 -39.49 23.96 -28.24
CA VAL A 360 -38.76 22.85 -28.87
C VAL A 360 -37.93 23.37 -30.04
N ILE A 361 -36.62 23.13 -29.98
CA ILE A 361 -35.70 23.47 -31.07
C ILE A 361 -35.68 22.35 -32.10
N SER A 362 -35.30 21.15 -31.65
CA SER A 362 -35.13 19.96 -32.47
C SER A 362 -35.18 18.71 -31.59
N GLY A 363 -35.91 17.68 -32.05
CA GLY A 363 -36.06 16.42 -31.30
C GLY A 363 -36.52 16.66 -29.85
N TYR A 364 -35.66 16.33 -28.89
CA TYR A 364 -35.92 16.45 -27.44
C TYR A 364 -35.33 17.71 -26.78
N THR A 365 -34.75 18.60 -27.59
CA THR A 365 -34.01 19.75 -27.08
C THR A 365 -34.92 20.97 -27.00
N THR A 366 -34.91 21.62 -25.84
CA THR A 366 -35.78 22.75 -25.57
C THR A 366 -35.06 23.93 -24.94
N ILE A 367 -35.71 25.09 -25.00
CA ILE A 367 -35.43 26.22 -24.12
C ILE A 367 -36.62 26.40 -23.20
N LEU A 368 -36.36 26.46 -21.90
CA LEU A 368 -37.36 26.86 -20.90
C LEU A 368 -37.49 28.39 -20.91
N LEU A 369 -38.68 28.87 -21.27
CA LEU A 369 -39.05 30.27 -21.21
C LEU A 369 -39.78 30.56 -19.90
N LYS A 370 -39.36 31.63 -19.23
CA LYS A 370 -39.91 32.10 -17.96
C LYS A 370 -40.00 33.62 -17.91
N ASP A 371 -40.60 34.15 -16.85
CA ASP A 371 -40.66 35.58 -16.55
C ASP A 371 -41.28 36.43 -17.68
N GLY A 372 -42.19 35.84 -18.45
CA GLY A 372 -42.92 36.50 -19.52
C GLY A 372 -42.21 36.61 -20.86
N VAL A 373 -41.01 36.02 -20.99
CA VAL A 373 -40.34 35.89 -22.28
C VAL A 373 -41.14 34.96 -23.18
N THR A 374 -41.55 35.43 -24.36
CA THR A 374 -42.30 34.63 -25.36
C THR A 374 -41.49 34.32 -26.62
N ASP A 375 -40.39 35.03 -26.86
CA ASP A 375 -39.49 34.79 -27.99
C ASP A 375 -38.25 34.04 -27.47
N PRO A 376 -38.03 32.77 -27.86
CA PRO A 376 -36.89 31.99 -27.40
C PRO A 376 -35.54 32.56 -27.85
N SER A 377 -35.52 33.40 -28.89
CA SER A 377 -34.29 33.98 -29.44
C SER A 377 -33.68 35.09 -28.56
N THR A 378 -34.40 35.53 -27.53
CA THR A 378 -33.91 36.55 -26.58
C THR A 378 -32.91 35.98 -25.58
N TYR A 379 -32.87 34.65 -25.38
CA TYR A 379 -31.87 34.05 -24.52
C TYR A 379 -30.55 33.94 -25.27
N THR A 380 -29.54 34.69 -24.81
CA THR A 380 -28.22 34.76 -25.41
C THR A 380 -27.12 34.35 -24.44
N ILE A 381 -25.95 34.07 -25.00
CA ILE A 381 -24.69 33.85 -24.29
C ILE A 381 -23.63 34.74 -24.94
N ILE A 382 -22.87 35.46 -24.14
CA ILE A 382 -21.73 36.25 -24.59
C ILE A 382 -20.44 35.47 -24.34
N LEU A 383 -19.67 35.26 -25.41
CA LEU A 383 -18.49 34.41 -25.42
C LEU A 383 -17.34 35.13 -26.15
N SER A 384 -16.09 34.78 -25.88
CA SER A 384 -14.95 35.23 -26.70
C SER A 384 -13.81 34.21 -26.72
N LYS A 385 -13.05 34.13 -27.83
CA LYS A 385 -11.82 33.34 -27.90
C LYS A 385 -10.70 33.86 -27.00
N THR A 386 -10.73 35.14 -26.62
CA THR A 386 -9.67 35.76 -25.83
C THR A 386 -10.24 36.66 -24.73
N ILE A 387 -9.51 36.76 -23.63
CA ILE A 387 -9.88 37.56 -22.47
C ILE A 387 -8.67 38.38 -22.03
N THR A 388 -8.92 39.62 -21.61
CA THR A 388 -7.89 40.57 -21.14
C THR A 388 -7.98 40.72 -19.63
N ASP A 389 -6.85 40.65 -18.93
CA ASP A 389 -6.73 40.99 -17.51
C ASP A 389 -6.66 42.52 -17.36
N ASN A 390 -7.56 43.09 -16.55
CA ASN A 390 -7.63 44.54 -16.35
C ASN A 390 -6.68 45.03 -15.23
N GLY A 391 -5.97 44.15 -14.53
CA GLY A 391 -5.01 44.49 -13.47
C GLY A 391 -5.65 44.89 -12.12
N ASN A 392 -6.98 44.82 -12.02
CA ASN A 392 -7.75 45.13 -10.81
C ASN A 392 -8.55 43.93 -10.28
N GLY A 393 -8.20 42.71 -10.71
CA GLY A 393 -8.93 41.48 -10.37
C GLY A 393 -10.14 41.20 -11.24
N THR A 394 -10.36 41.96 -12.32
CA THR A 394 -11.42 41.70 -13.30
C THR A 394 -10.84 41.37 -14.68
N TYR A 395 -11.63 40.65 -15.47
CA TYR A 395 -11.28 40.17 -16.80
C TYR A 395 -12.35 40.57 -17.80
N THR A 396 -11.94 41.07 -18.96
CA THR A 396 -12.85 41.53 -20.03
C THR A 396 -12.71 40.67 -21.28
N LEU A 397 -13.84 40.15 -21.78
CA LEU A 397 -13.91 39.42 -23.04
C LEU A 397 -13.52 40.35 -24.20
N SER A 398 -12.51 39.97 -24.99
CA SER A 398 -12.03 40.79 -26.10
C SER A 398 -12.76 40.41 -27.37
N ASN A 399 -13.38 41.36 -28.08
CA ASN A 399 -14.19 41.08 -29.28
C ASN A 399 -15.28 40.01 -29.02
N PRO A 400 -16.19 40.24 -28.05
CA PRO A 400 -17.19 39.25 -27.69
C PRO A 400 -18.19 38.98 -28.83
N GLU A 401 -18.57 37.70 -28.95
CA GLU A 401 -19.63 37.20 -29.81
C GLU A 401 -20.90 37.00 -28.99
N VAL A 402 -22.05 37.42 -29.52
CA VAL A 402 -23.36 37.16 -28.91
C VAL A 402 -24.01 35.99 -29.64
N LEU A 403 -24.09 34.85 -28.96
CA LEU A 403 -24.76 33.64 -29.44
C LEU A 403 -26.19 33.62 -28.91
N LYS A 404 -27.16 33.25 -29.75
CA LYS A 404 -28.50 32.88 -29.27
C LYS A 404 -28.49 31.42 -28.84
N ARG A 405 -29.04 31.10 -27.67
CA ARG A 405 -29.07 29.71 -27.16
C ARG A 405 -29.76 28.76 -28.14
N ILE A 406 -30.76 29.25 -28.88
CA ILE A 406 -31.47 28.47 -29.91
C ILE A 406 -30.55 27.96 -31.03
N ASP A 407 -29.43 28.64 -31.29
CA ASP A 407 -28.48 28.27 -32.33
C ASP A 407 -27.38 27.34 -31.82
N TRP A 408 -27.28 27.11 -30.51
CA TRP A 408 -26.28 26.23 -29.88
C TRP A 408 -26.19 24.83 -30.53
N PRO A 409 -27.30 24.11 -30.79
CA PRO A 409 -27.26 22.77 -31.38
C PRO A 409 -26.52 22.66 -32.71
N ASN A 410 -26.45 23.77 -33.47
CA ASN A 410 -25.85 23.79 -34.80
C ASN A 410 -24.33 23.95 -34.75
N ASP A 411 -23.82 24.63 -33.71
CA ASP A 411 -22.47 25.19 -33.71
C ASP A 411 -21.68 24.96 -32.41
N TYR A 412 -22.25 24.27 -31.41
CA TYR A 412 -21.67 24.12 -30.06
C TYR A 412 -20.18 23.72 -30.05
N SER A 413 -19.78 22.84 -30.96
CA SER A 413 -18.40 22.32 -31.07
C SER A 413 -17.35 23.41 -31.27
N LYS A 414 -17.72 24.55 -31.87
CA LYS A 414 -16.81 25.67 -32.13
C LYS A 414 -16.46 26.47 -30.88
N TYR A 415 -17.26 26.36 -29.82
CA TYR A 415 -17.13 27.16 -28.59
C TYR A 415 -16.19 26.55 -27.55
N LYS A 416 -15.67 25.34 -27.80
CA LYS A 416 -14.58 24.79 -26.98
C LYS A 416 -13.39 25.73 -27.00
N GLY A 417 -12.89 26.09 -25.83
CA GLY A 417 -11.78 27.04 -25.66
C GLY A 417 -12.19 28.52 -25.66
N TYR A 418 -13.49 28.83 -25.66
CA TYR A 418 -13.97 30.21 -25.46
C TYR A 418 -14.04 30.54 -23.96
N TYR A 419 -13.98 31.83 -23.67
CA TYR A 419 -14.19 32.44 -22.37
C TYR A 419 -15.57 33.04 -22.27
N PHE A 420 -16.12 33.03 -21.06
CA PHE A 420 -17.42 33.62 -20.75
C PHE A 420 -17.46 34.15 -19.32
N CYS A 421 -18.47 34.97 -19.02
CA CYS A 421 -18.81 35.35 -17.66
C CYS A 421 -19.96 34.49 -17.15
N ARG A 422 -19.94 34.08 -15.88
CA ARG A 422 -20.85 33.04 -15.33
C ARG A 422 -22.34 33.38 -15.39
N ASP A 423 -22.69 34.67 -15.44
CA ASP A 423 -24.07 35.14 -15.68
C ASP A 423 -24.53 35.01 -17.15
N LEU A 424 -23.64 34.56 -18.04
CA LEU A 424 -23.80 34.34 -19.49
C LEU A 424 -23.97 35.61 -20.33
N THR A 425 -24.11 36.79 -19.74
CA THR A 425 -24.53 38.02 -20.43
C THR A 425 -23.57 39.20 -20.25
N SER A 426 -22.67 39.15 -19.26
CA SER A 426 -21.67 40.16 -19.00
C SER A 426 -20.44 39.99 -19.90
N THR A 427 -19.78 41.11 -20.21
CA THR A 427 -18.49 41.13 -20.92
C THR A 427 -17.30 41.26 -19.99
N THR A 428 -17.52 41.57 -18.70
CA THR A 428 -16.48 41.71 -17.69
C THR A 428 -16.89 40.97 -16.42
N CYS A 429 -15.96 40.19 -15.83
CA CYS A 429 -16.22 39.42 -14.62
C CYS A 429 -14.95 39.22 -13.78
N GLU A 430 -15.11 38.78 -12.53
CA GLU A 430 -14.02 38.59 -11.55
C GLU A 430 -13.18 37.33 -11.78
N ASN A 431 -13.61 36.45 -12.69
CA ASN A 431 -12.97 35.15 -12.93
C ASN A 431 -12.76 34.89 -14.42
N LYS A 432 -11.70 34.12 -14.71
CA LYS A 432 -11.44 33.56 -16.03
C LYS A 432 -12.11 32.19 -16.15
N ASN A 433 -13.23 32.12 -16.88
CA ASN A 433 -13.96 30.86 -17.08
C ASN A 433 -13.71 30.36 -18.51
N LEU A 434 -12.83 29.37 -18.69
CA LEU A 434 -12.57 28.74 -19.98
C LEU A 434 -13.50 27.55 -20.16
N ILE A 435 -14.19 27.47 -21.31
CA ILE A 435 -14.95 26.30 -21.72
C ILE A 435 -13.99 25.17 -22.11
N THR A 436 -13.98 24.09 -21.34
CA THR A 436 -13.07 22.94 -21.48
C THR A 436 -13.70 21.80 -22.29
N TRP A 437 -15.01 21.64 -22.19
CA TRP A 437 -15.79 20.65 -22.92
C TRP A 437 -17.15 21.20 -23.35
N VAL A 438 -17.70 20.67 -24.44
CA VAL A 438 -18.97 21.13 -25.03
C VAL A 438 -19.75 19.92 -25.52
N ASP A 439 -21.07 20.00 -25.43
CA ASP A 439 -22.01 19.01 -25.92
C ASP A 439 -23.29 19.67 -26.45
N TYR A 440 -24.18 18.87 -27.01
CA TYR A 440 -25.35 19.31 -27.76
C TYR A 440 -26.31 20.20 -26.97
N ILE A 441 -26.31 20.14 -25.63
CA ILE A 441 -27.18 20.95 -24.76
C ILE A 441 -26.43 21.73 -23.66
N GLU A 442 -25.12 21.53 -23.50
CA GLU A 442 -24.37 22.03 -22.34
C GLU A 442 -22.88 22.19 -22.63
N PHE A 443 -22.17 22.80 -21.70
CA PHE A 443 -20.72 22.86 -21.70
C PHE A 443 -20.16 22.78 -20.28
N GLU A 444 -18.90 22.35 -20.15
CA GLU A 444 -18.14 22.40 -18.90
C GLU A 444 -17.10 23.51 -18.94
N TYR A 445 -16.77 24.07 -17.78
CA TYR A 445 -15.74 25.08 -17.66
C TYR A 445 -14.85 24.91 -16.43
N ASP A 446 -13.61 25.36 -16.57
CA ASP A 446 -12.65 25.40 -15.47
C ASP A 446 -13.05 26.48 -14.46
N ASN A 447 -13.54 26.03 -13.30
CA ASN A 447 -13.98 26.88 -12.20
C ASN A 447 -12.93 27.08 -11.10
N LYS A 448 -11.71 26.55 -11.28
CA LYS A 448 -10.67 26.45 -10.24
C LYS A 448 -9.70 27.64 -10.25
N TYR A 449 -9.94 28.61 -11.12
CA TYR A 449 -9.17 29.84 -11.21
C TYR A 449 -9.14 30.58 -9.86
N ASN A 450 -7.97 31.12 -9.48
CA ASN A 450 -7.71 31.80 -8.20
C ASN A 450 -7.89 30.95 -6.93
N TYR A 451 -8.14 29.64 -7.04
CA TYR A 451 -8.18 28.80 -5.85
C TYR A 451 -6.80 28.74 -5.19
N VAL A 452 -6.82 28.70 -3.86
CA VAL A 452 -5.63 28.57 -3.03
C VAL A 452 -5.38 27.10 -2.72
N TYR A 453 -4.13 26.69 -2.85
CA TYR A 453 -3.62 25.36 -2.55
C TYR A 453 -2.50 25.49 -1.52
N GLY A 454 -2.48 24.68 -0.48
CA GLY A 454 -1.44 24.68 0.56
C GLY A 454 -0.62 23.40 0.51
N SER A 455 0.64 23.46 0.91
CA SER A 455 1.44 22.25 1.17
C SER A 455 1.08 21.61 2.51
N ASP A 456 0.51 22.39 3.43
CA ASP A 456 0.03 21.94 4.73
C ASP A 456 -1.16 22.78 5.22
N VAL A 457 -1.66 22.47 6.42
CA VAL A 457 -2.79 23.15 7.07
C VAL A 457 -2.48 23.46 8.53
N SER A 458 -3.06 24.55 9.02
CA SER A 458 -3.14 24.87 10.45
C SER A 458 -4.60 24.90 10.90
N TRP A 459 -4.87 24.54 12.15
CA TRP A 459 -6.20 24.52 12.74
C TRP A 459 -6.26 25.40 13.99
N ASP A 460 -7.23 26.31 14.05
CA ASP A 460 -7.40 27.26 15.17
C ASP A 460 -8.42 26.84 16.24
N GLY A 461 -8.99 25.64 16.10
CA GLY A 461 -10.12 25.16 16.91
C GLY A 461 -11.47 25.26 16.20
N THR A 462 -11.57 26.03 15.12
CA THR A 462 -12.81 26.25 14.35
C THR A 462 -12.65 26.19 12.84
N LYS A 463 -11.49 26.58 12.30
CA LYS A 463 -11.20 26.66 10.87
C LYS A 463 -9.79 26.18 10.54
N TYR A 464 -9.67 25.61 9.35
CA TYR A 464 -8.41 25.36 8.69
C TYR A 464 -7.93 26.62 7.98
N THR A 465 -6.62 26.86 8.04
CA THR A 465 -5.92 27.83 7.20
C THR A 465 -4.80 27.12 6.45
N LEU A 466 -4.78 27.25 5.13
CA LEU A 466 -3.74 26.67 4.28
C LEU A 466 -2.38 27.34 4.56
N VAL A 467 -1.32 26.54 4.63
CA VAL A 467 0.06 26.97 4.89
C VAL A 467 0.91 26.74 3.63
N ASP A 468 1.88 27.63 3.41
CA ASP A 468 2.80 27.61 2.26
C ASP A 468 2.01 27.42 0.94
N THR A 469 1.38 28.50 0.52
CA THR A 469 0.30 28.45 -0.46
C THR A 469 0.74 28.75 -1.89
N PHE A 470 0.10 28.09 -2.83
CA PHE A 470 0.08 28.39 -4.26
C PHE A 470 -1.31 28.86 -4.67
N VAL A 471 -1.39 29.95 -5.43
CA VAL A 471 -2.65 30.45 -6.00
C VAL A 471 -2.67 30.10 -7.48
N SER A 472 -3.71 29.39 -7.93
CA SER A 472 -3.85 29.05 -9.35
C SER A 472 -4.14 30.32 -10.16
N LYS A 473 -3.13 30.79 -10.89
CA LYS A 473 -3.20 31.98 -11.76
C LYS A 473 -3.27 31.60 -13.24
N ASN A 474 -3.02 30.33 -13.57
CA ASN A 474 -3.31 29.78 -14.88
C ASN A 474 -4.65 29.02 -14.83
N LEU A 475 -4.97 28.34 -15.93
CA LEU A 475 -6.03 27.33 -15.93
C LEU A 475 -5.51 26.05 -15.30
N TRP A 476 -6.41 25.21 -14.79
CA TRP A 476 -6.15 23.92 -14.16
C TRP A 476 -5.06 23.11 -14.88
N TYR A 477 -5.17 23.02 -16.21
CA TYR A 477 -4.22 22.26 -17.03
C TYR A 477 -2.75 22.72 -16.88
N GLY A 478 -2.52 24.03 -16.70
CA GLY A 478 -1.18 24.60 -16.55
C GLY A 478 -0.62 24.44 -15.13
N ASP A 479 -1.48 24.46 -14.11
CA ASP A 479 -1.06 24.48 -12.70
C ASP A 479 -1.07 23.10 -12.04
N ARG A 480 -1.80 22.12 -12.58
CA ARG A 480 -2.03 20.81 -11.94
C ARG A 480 -0.78 20.02 -11.58
N ASN A 481 0.31 20.18 -12.33
CA ASN A 481 1.58 19.50 -12.04
C ASN A 481 2.21 20.10 -10.79
N THR A 482 2.32 21.43 -10.72
CA THR A 482 2.82 22.14 -9.54
C THR A 482 1.99 21.85 -8.30
N ILE A 483 0.66 21.81 -8.45
CA ILE A 483 -0.26 21.47 -7.35
C ILE A 483 -0.01 20.02 -6.89
N GLY A 484 0.00 19.07 -7.83
CA GLY A 484 0.16 17.65 -7.53
C GLY A 484 1.55 17.22 -7.05
N GLU A 485 2.57 18.08 -7.15
CA GLU A 485 3.93 17.82 -6.66
C GLU A 485 4.17 18.33 -5.23
N LYS A 486 3.42 19.33 -4.77
CA LYS A 486 3.69 19.99 -3.47
C LYS A 486 2.46 20.45 -2.70
N TYR A 487 1.42 20.96 -3.36
CA TYR A 487 0.33 21.68 -2.71
C TYR A 487 -0.93 20.82 -2.60
N HIS A 488 -0.90 19.85 -1.67
CA HIS A 488 -1.93 18.82 -1.53
C HIS A 488 -3.16 19.22 -0.73
N TYR A 489 -3.33 20.47 -0.29
CA TYR A 489 -4.51 20.89 0.45
C TYR A 489 -5.25 22.02 -0.26
N THR A 490 -6.58 22.01 -0.26
CA THR A 490 -7.38 23.13 -0.77
C THR A 490 -8.70 23.29 -0.03
N CYS A 491 -9.09 24.54 0.16
CA CYS A 491 -10.43 24.92 0.63
C CYS A 491 -11.43 25.13 -0.52
N LEU A 492 -11.01 24.89 -1.77
CA LEU A 492 -11.81 25.13 -2.99
C LEU A 492 -12.36 26.57 -3.05
N ASN A 493 -11.54 27.53 -2.59
CA ASN A 493 -11.90 28.94 -2.54
C ASN A 493 -10.65 29.82 -2.72
N THR A 494 -10.88 31.13 -2.76
CA THR A 494 -9.84 32.15 -2.97
C THR A 494 -9.20 32.66 -1.67
N THR A 495 -9.71 32.26 -0.51
CA THR A 495 -9.23 32.74 0.80
C THR A 495 -8.23 31.78 1.46
N GLY A 496 -8.27 30.51 1.11
CA GLY A 496 -7.48 29.47 1.77
C GLY A 496 -7.94 29.15 3.20
N VAL A 497 -9.17 29.54 3.56
CA VAL A 497 -9.75 29.31 4.90
C VAL A 497 -11.09 28.59 4.77
N CYS A 498 -11.29 27.52 5.54
CA CYS A 498 -12.49 26.67 5.48
C CYS A 498 -12.72 25.89 6.78
N THR A 499 -13.94 25.39 7.00
CA THR A 499 -14.29 24.52 8.15
C THR A 499 -13.99 23.04 7.88
N GLU A 500 -13.96 22.67 6.60
CA GLU A 500 -13.57 21.34 6.11
C GLU A 500 -12.54 21.55 5.00
N VAL A 501 -11.42 20.84 5.04
CA VAL A 501 -10.34 20.98 4.07
C VAL A 501 -10.24 19.75 3.19
N ASN A 502 -9.92 19.94 1.92
CA ASN A 502 -9.77 18.84 0.97
C ASN A 502 -8.30 18.52 0.76
N PHE A 503 -7.89 17.31 1.12
CA PHE A 503 -6.60 16.75 0.77
C PHE A 503 -6.65 16.16 -0.64
N ILE A 504 -5.76 16.58 -1.53
CA ILE A 504 -5.66 16.20 -2.93
C ILE A 504 -4.85 14.91 -3.05
N SER A 505 -5.56 13.82 -3.31
CA SER A 505 -4.97 12.50 -3.51
C SER A 505 -4.20 12.41 -4.82
N THR A 506 -4.81 12.88 -5.92
CA THR A 506 -4.15 12.91 -7.22
C THR A 506 -4.70 13.99 -8.14
N THR A 507 -3.83 14.49 -9.03
CA THR A 507 -4.13 15.46 -10.09
C THR A 507 -4.06 14.83 -11.50
N SER A 508 -3.99 13.49 -11.57
CA SER A 508 -3.86 12.71 -12.82
C SER A 508 -4.95 12.99 -13.87
N ASN A 509 -6.16 13.34 -13.42
CA ASN A 509 -7.29 13.60 -14.30
C ASN A 509 -7.19 14.99 -14.97
N VAL A 510 -7.56 15.08 -16.25
CA VAL A 510 -7.60 16.32 -17.02
C VAL A 510 -8.77 17.23 -16.65
N SER A 511 -9.85 16.69 -16.08
CA SER A 511 -11.11 17.41 -15.81
C SER A 511 -11.51 17.50 -14.33
N GLY A 512 -10.63 17.18 -13.39
CA GLY A 512 -10.94 17.33 -11.96
C GLY A 512 -9.88 16.89 -10.96
N LEU A 513 -10.15 17.15 -9.68
CA LEU A 513 -9.35 16.72 -8.52
C LEU A 513 -10.00 15.49 -7.88
N TYR A 514 -9.19 14.57 -7.36
CA TYR A 514 -9.66 13.58 -6.40
C TYR A 514 -9.20 13.95 -4.99
N VAL A 515 -10.13 14.01 -4.05
CA VAL A 515 -9.88 14.54 -2.71
C VAL A 515 -10.45 13.69 -1.60
N PHE A 516 -9.80 13.73 -0.44
CA PHE A 516 -10.34 13.31 0.85
C PHE A 516 -10.70 14.55 1.66
N THR A 517 -11.91 14.61 2.19
CA THR A 517 -12.34 15.74 3.03
C THR A 517 -12.01 15.46 4.48
N LEU A 518 -11.23 16.35 5.09
CA LEU A 518 -10.80 16.30 6.49
C LEU A 518 -11.61 17.32 7.31
N LYS A 519 -11.95 16.96 8.54
CA LYS A 519 -12.85 17.73 9.41
C LYS A 519 -12.26 17.86 10.82
N ASN A 520 -12.74 18.83 11.60
CA ASN A 520 -12.41 18.95 13.03
C ASN A 520 -10.91 19.00 13.38
N GLY A 521 -10.07 19.62 12.54
CA GLY A 521 -8.63 19.72 12.76
C GLY A 521 -7.81 18.48 12.44
N GLU A 522 -8.40 17.46 11.83
CA GLU A 522 -7.69 16.25 11.38
C GLU A 522 -6.65 16.57 10.29
N THR A 523 -5.49 15.92 10.39
CA THR A 523 -4.46 15.89 9.34
C THR A 523 -4.62 14.63 8.50
N MET A 524 -4.01 14.60 7.31
CA MET A 524 -4.00 13.38 6.49
C MET A 524 -3.32 12.21 7.22
N THR A 525 -2.23 12.44 7.94
CA THR A 525 -1.56 11.39 8.74
C THR A 525 -2.51 10.76 9.76
N TYR A 526 -3.25 11.60 10.50
CA TYR A 526 -4.22 11.12 11.48
C TYR A 526 -5.38 10.36 10.82
N ALA A 527 -5.88 10.86 9.69
CA ALA A 527 -6.92 10.18 8.91
C ALA A 527 -6.45 8.79 8.43
N MET A 528 -5.18 8.66 8.00
CA MET A 528 -4.59 7.38 7.59
C MET A 528 -4.44 6.41 8.77
N GLU A 529 -3.98 6.88 9.93
CA GLU A 529 -3.90 6.07 11.14
C GLU A 529 -5.26 5.50 11.53
N ARG A 530 -6.31 6.32 11.48
CA ARG A 530 -7.70 5.89 11.74
C ARG A 530 -8.24 4.97 10.66
N ALA A 531 -7.94 5.22 9.39
CA ALA A 531 -8.35 4.37 8.27
C ALA A 531 -7.75 2.96 8.37
N PHE A 532 -6.48 2.87 8.78
CA PHE A 532 -5.72 1.61 8.84
C PHE A 532 -5.81 0.88 10.18
N ALA A 533 -6.58 1.41 11.14
CA ALA A 533 -6.84 0.73 12.41
C ALA A 533 -7.61 -0.58 12.19
N ASN A 534 -7.35 -1.62 12.97
CA ASN A 534 -7.97 -2.93 12.80
C ASN A 534 -9.27 -3.05 13.63
N VAL A 535 -10.26 -2.19 13.35
CA VAL A 535 -11.50 -2.11 14.14
C VAL A 535 -12.58 -3.04 13.58
N ASN A 536 -12.73 -3.08 12.25
CA ASN A 536 -13.76 -3.83 11.55
C ASN A 536 -13.13 -4.94 10.70
N SER A 537 -13.80 -6.09 10.62
CA SER A 537 -13.39 -7.17 9.72
C SER A 537 -13.83 -6.88 8.29
N SER A 538 -13.00 -7.25 7.31
CA SER A 538 -13.40 -7.27 5.89
C SER A 538 -14.42 -8.39 5.61
N THR A 539 -15.20 -8.25 4.54
CA THR A 539 -16.19 -9.26 4.12
C THR A 539 -15.54 -10.63 3.89
N VAL A 540 -14.35 -10.65 3.29
CA VAL A 540 -13.62 -11.91 3.07
C VAL A 540 -13.13 -12.54 4.39
N LYS A 541 -12.70 -11.72 5.36
CA LYS A 541 -12.32 -12.21 6.69
C LYS A 541 -13.52 -12.84 7.41
N GLU A 542 -14.68 -12.18 7.42
CA GLU A 542 -15.90 -12.73 8.04
C GLU A 542 -16.31 -14.08 7.44
N LYS A 543 -16.16 -14.24 6.12
CA LYS A 543 -16.41 -15.53 5.45
C LYS A 543 -15.43 -16.61 5.91
N ILE A 544 -14.15 -16.29 6.00
CA ILE A 544 -13.11 -17.24 6.44
C ILE A 544 -13.34 -17.63 7.90
N ASP A 545 -13.59 -16.66 8.78
CA ASP A 545 -13.86 -16.90 10.20
C ASP A 545 -15.08 -17.81 10.38
N SER A 546 -16.16 -17.54 9.64
CA SER A 546 -17.38 -18.35 9.68
C SER A 546 -17.15 -19.77 9.17
N TRP A 547 -16.37 -19.92 8.09
CA TRP A 547 -16.01 -21.24 7.59
C TRP A 547 -15.13 -22.00 8.58
N PHE A 548 -14.10 -21.36 9.13
CA PHE A 548 -13.17 -21.97 10.06
C PHE A 548 -13.88 -22.48 11.32
N ALA A 549 -14.73 -21.66 11.94
CA ALA A 549 -15.48 -22.01 13.14
C ALA A 549 -16.34 -23.28 13.01
N GLY A 550 -16.82 -23.58 11.80
CA GLY A 550 -17.66 -24.76 11.54
C GLY A 550 -16.92 -26.02 11.12
N HIS A 551 -15.63 -25.93 10.76
CA HIS A 551 -14.92 -27.01 10.05
C HIS A 551 -13.53 -27.33 10.62
N MET A 552 -12.94 -26.45 11.41
CA MET A 552 -11.56 -26.59 11.90
C MET A 552 -11.49 -26.70 13.43
N ILE A 553 -10.46 -27.40 13.90
CA ILE A 553 -10.04 -27.47 15.30
C ILE A 553 -8.64 -26.84 15.34
N ASP A 554 -8.31 -26.08 16.38
CA ASP A 554 -7.12 -25.21 16.41
C ASP A 554 -5.92 -25.77 17.19
N GLY A 555 -6.08 -26.85 17.95
CA GLY A 555 -5.04 -27.36 18.87
C GLY A 555 -3.68 -27.70 18.23
N PHE A 556 -3.67 -28.06 16.95
CA PHE A 556 -2.48 -28.39 16.15
C PHE A 556 -2.00 -27.23 15.26
N LEU A 557 -2.70 -26.09 15.28
CA LEU A 557 -2.35 -24.91 14.51
C LEU A 557 -1.41 -23.99 15.28
N GLU A 558 -0.46 -23.42 14.56
CA GLU A 558 0.46 -22.40 15.05
C GLU A 558 -0.24 -21.03 15.04
N ASP A 559 -0.07 -20.25 16.11
CA ASP A 559 -0.36 -18.81 16.07
C ASP A 559 0.78 -18.07 15.34
N THR A 560 0.72 -18.08 14.01
CA THR A 560 1.72 -17.44 13.16
C THR A 560 1.29 -16.05 12.72
N ILE A 561 2.24 -15.27 12.22
CA ILE A 561 1.98 -13.92 11.70
C ILE A 561 1.49 -13.98 10.24
N TRP A 562 0.42 -13.25 9.97
CA TRP A 562 -0.16 -13.02 8.64
C TRP A 562 0.01 -11.55 8.27
N CYS A 563 0.90 -11.25 7.33
CA CYS A 563 1.20 -9.86 6.98
C CYS A 563 0.29 -9.31 5.87
N ASN A 564 -0.63 -8.42 6.19
CA ASN A 564 -1.44 -7.70 5.19
C ASN A 564 -0.64 -6.58 4.52
N ASP A 565 0.44 -6.12 5.14
CA ASP A 565 1.42 -5.18 4.57
C ASP A 565 0.75 -3.95 3.94
N LYS A 566 0.16 -3.11 4.79
CA LYS A 566 -0.42 -1.82 4.40
C LYS A 566 0.66 -0.74 4.32
N ASN A 567 1.94 -1.12 4.25
CA ASN A 567 3.03 -0.16 4.13
C ASN A 567 3.07 0.44 2.74
N TYR A 568 3.28 1.76 2.73
CA TYR A 568 3.30 2.57 1.53
C TYR A 568 4.59 3.37 1.48
N LEU A 569 5.10 3.64 0.28
CA LEU A 569 6.18 4.59 0.09
C LEU A 569 5.59 5.99 0.19
N TYR A 570 5.78 6.65 1.35
CA TYR A 570 5.28 8.00 1.66
C TYR A 570 5.52 9.02 0.54
N TYR A 571 6.62 8.88 -0.21
CA TYR A 571 6.99 9.79 -1.30
C TYR A 571 6.16 9.64 -2.59
N ASN A 572 5.37 8.58 -2.75
CA ASN A 572 4.60 8.30 -3.99
C ASN A 572 3.12 7.96 -3.76
N PHE A 573 2.63 8.01 -2.51
CA PHE A 573 1.24 7.65 -2.23
C PHE A 573 0.26 8.71 -2.73
N PHE A 574 0.61 9.99 -2.63
CA PHE A 574 -0.20 11.09 -3.16
C PHE A 574 0.60 11.88 -4.17
N GLY A 575 0.04 12.15 -5.34
CA GLY A 575 0.78 12.81 -6.40
C GLY A 575 0.14 12.72 -7.77
N ARG A 576 0.97 12.81 -8.82
CA ARG A 576 0.50 12.78 -10.22
C ARG A 576 -0.15 11.45 -10.62
N GLN A 577 0.09 10.36 -9.89
CA GLN A 577 -0.49 9.04 -10.14
C GLN A 577 -1.29 8.56 -8.93
N SER A 578 -2.16 7.57 -9.13
CA SER A 578 -2.87 6.91 -8.04
C SER A 578 -1.88 6.18 -7.11
N PRO A 579 -2.09 6.21 -5.79
CA PRO A 579 -1.28 5.45 -4.85
C PRO A 579 -1.21 3.96 -5.22
N TYR A 580 0.01 3.44 -5.34
CA TYR A 580 0.27 2.02 -5.60
C TYR A 580 0.94 1.39 -4.38
N TYR A 581 0.44 0.24 -3.95
CA TYR A 581 1.13 -0.62 -2.99
C TYR A 581 2.10 -1.50 -3.78
N VAL A 582 3.38 -1.36 -3.46
CA VAL A 582 4.41 -2.16 -4.11
C VAL A 582 4.89 -3.19 -3.08
N PRO A 583 4.37 -4.44 -3.10
CA PRO A 583 4.95 -5.50 -2.28
C PRO A 583 6.42 -5.80 -2.69
N TYR A 584 6.80 -5.37 -3.90
CA TYR A 584 8.11 -5.47 -4.54
C TYR A 584 8.84 -4.12 -4.62
N ASP A 585 9.28 -3.53 -3.51
CA ASP A 585 10.29 -2.48 -3.62
C ASP A 585 11.66 -3.12 -3.96
N TYR A 586 11.99 -3.13 -5.25
CA TYR A 586 13.28 -3.58 -5.79
C TYR A 586 14.50 -2.84 -5.20
N SER A 587 14.31 -1.74 -4.48
CA SER A 587 15.39 -0.88 -3.99
C SER A 587 15.59 -0.88 -2.48
N GLY A 588 14.76 -1.59 -1.69
CA GLY A 588 14.83 -1.46 -0.23
C GLY A 588 14.30 -2.60 0.65
N ARG A 589 13.60 -3.61 0.13
CA ARG A 589 13.18 -4.76 0.98
C ARG A 589 14.27 -5.81 1.07
N GLN A 590 14.71 -6.10 2.29
CA GLN A 590 15.66 -7.19 2.57
C GLN A 590 15.06 -8.58 2.38
N SER A 591 13.73 -8.76 2.52
CA SER A 591 13.06 -10.07 2.41
C SER A 591 11.61 -9.96 1.90
N LEU A 592 11.19 -10.86 0.99
CA LEU A 592 9.83 -10.87 0.41
C LEU A 592 8.72 -11.20 1.41
N ILE A 593 9.02 -11.99 2.44
CA ILE A 593 8.04 -12.46 3.43
C ILE A 593 8.14 -11.72 4.77
N SER A 594 8.95 -10.65 4.84
CA SER A 594 9.01 -9.80 6.03
C SER A 594 7.71 -9.01 6.22
N CYS A 595 7.38 -8.69 7.48
CA CYS A 595 6.26 -7.83 7.81
C CYS A 595 6.76 -6.49 8.38
N PRO A 596 6.82 -5.41 7.57
CA PRO A 596 7.45 -4.17 8.00
C PRO A 596 6.81 -3.49 9.22
N ASN A 597 5.51 -3.71 9.45
CA ASN A 597 4.78 -3.11 10.57
C ASN A 597 3.99 -4.19 11.31
N MET A 598 4.69 -4.99 12.12
CA MET A 598 4.11 -6.15 12.81
C MET A 598 2.95 -5.78 13.74
N SER A 599 3.05 -4.67 14.48
CA SER A 599 2.01 -4.25 15.44
C SER A 599 0.71 -3.80 14.78
N ARG A 600 0.74 -3.35 13.51
CA ARG A 600 -0.46 -2.95 12.76
C ARG A 600 -0.90 -4.02 11.76
N ASP A 601 0.02 -4.55 10.97
CA ASP A 601 -0.29 -5.36 9.79
C ASP A 601 0.08 -6.83 9.93
N GLY A 602 0.79 -7.20 11.01
CA GLY A 602 1.10 -8.58 11.37
C GLY A 602 -0.05 -9.19 12.17
N TYR A 603 -1.07 -9.69 11.48
CA TYR A 603 -2.22 -10.31 12.12
C TYR A 603 -1.84 -11.62 12.80
N SER A 604 -2.29 -11.80 14.04
CA SER A 604 -2.13 -13.01 14.85
C SER A 604 -3.29 -13.13 15.85
N VAL A 605 -3.44 -14.27 16.50
CA VAL A 605 -4.42 -14.49 17.57
C VAL A 605 -3.93 -13.86 18.87
N THR A 606 -2.64 -14.02 19.19
CA THR A 606 -2.03 -13.48 20.42
C THR A 606 -0.95 -12.45 20.09
N THR A 607 -0.61 -11.59 21.05
CA THR A 607 0.56 -10.70 20.91
C THR A 607 1.88 -11.42 21.22
N GLU A 608 1.84 -12.61 21.84
CA GLU A 608 3.03 -13.41 22.19
C GLU A 608 3.74 -13.97 20.95
N SER A 609 2.99 -14.20 19.86
CA SER A 609 3.55 -14.54 18.55
C SER A 609 4.26 -13.37 17.86
N GLY A 610 4.25 -12.17 18.46
CA GLY A 610 4.85 -10.96 17.93
C GLY A 610 3.94 -10.16 16.98
N GLY A 611 2.76 -10.69 16.65
CA GLY A 611 1.74 -9.97 15.88
C GLY A 611 0.86 -9.07 16.73
N ASN A 612 -0.25 -8.63 16.15
CA ASN A 612 -1.16 -7.64 16.74
C ASN A 612 -2.29 -8.21 17.60
N GLY A 613 -2.45 -9.55 17.66
CA GLY A 613 -3.47 -10.20 18.49
C GLY A 613 -4.92 -9.90 18.13
N THR A 614 -5.20 -9.50 16.88
CA THR A 614 -6.56 -9.09 16.45
C THR A 614 -7.36 -10.19 15.75
N LEU A 615 -6.75 -11.34 15.43
CA LEU A 615 -7.47 -12.47 14.85
C LEU A 615 -8.21 -13.26 15.91
N THR A 616 -9.41 -13.71 15.56
CA THR A 616 -10.18 -14.67 16.37
C THR A 616 -9.64 -16.09 16.24
N TYR A 617 -9.15 -16.44 15.05
CA TYR A 617 -8.70 -17.78 14.68
C TYR A 617 -7.34 -17.70 13.95
N PRO A 618 -6.47 -18.72 14.04
CA PRO A 618 -5.17 -18.74 13.38
C PRO A 618 -5.30 -19.10 11.88
N VAL A 619 -6.12 -18.32 11.16
CA VAL A 619 -6.42 -18.49 9.73
C VAL A 619 -6.45 -17.13 9.05
N ALA A 620 -5.96 -17.08 7.82
CA ALA A 620 -6.03 -15.88 6.99
C ALA A 620 -6.08 -16.24 5.49
N LEU A 621 -5.70 -15.28 4.63
CA LEU A 621 -5.45 -15.49 3.21
C LEU A 621 -3.94 -15.54 2.94
N LEU A 622 -3.57 -16.17 1.81
CA LEU A 622 -2.19 -16.12 1.35
C LEU A 622 -1.81 -14.69 0.97
N THR A 623 -0.61 -14.26 1.32
CA THR A 623 -0.09 -12.98 0.82
C THR A 623 0.38 -13.12 -0.62
N TYR A 624 0.38 -12.02 -1.38
CA TYR A 624 0.92 -12.03 -2.74
C TYR A 624 2.40 -12.41 -2.76
N SER A 625 3.19 -11.95 -1.77
CA SER A 625 4.60 -12.31 -1.66
C SER A 625 4.81 -13.81 -1.44
N GLU A 626 3.97 -14.46 -0.63
CA GLU A 626 4.03 -15.92 -0.44
C GLU A 626 3.62 -16.68 -1.70
N TYR A 627 2.63 -16.18 -2.45
CA TYR A 627 2.30 -16.72 -3.78
C TYR A 627 3.49 -16.63 -4.73
N ALA A 628 4.20 -15.49 -4.74
CA ALA A 628 5.29 -15.26 -5.67
C ALA A 628 6.50 -16.19 -5.45
N LEU A 629 6.63 -16.80 -4.26
CA LEU A 629 7.59 -17.88 -4.00
C LEU A 629 7.33 -19.10 -4.91
N ALA A 630 6.05 -19.40 -5.13
CA ALA A 630 5.63 -20.50 -5.99
C ALA A 630 5.91 -20.20 -7.48
N GLY A 631 5.94 -18.92 -7.85
CA GLY A 631 6.06 -18.44 -9.23
C GLY A 631 4.74 -18.46 -10.00
N ASP A 632 4.72 -17.77 -11.14
CA ASP A 632 3.59 -17.78 -12.07
C ASP A 632 3.39 -19.17 -12.67
N ILE A 633 2.12 -19.53 -12.92
CA ILE A 633 1.72 -20.83 -13.47
C ILE A 633 2.31 -22.00 -12.65
N SER A 634 2.13 -21.93 -11.34
CA SER A 634 2.60 -22.93 -10.38
C SER A 634 1.51 -23.91 -9.95
N TYR A 635 1.82 -24.79 -9.00
CA TYR A 635 0.88 -25.70 -8.33
C TYR A 635 -0.31 -25.00 -7.64
N LEU A 636 -0.26 -23.67 -7.50
CA LEU A 636 -1.32 -22.84 -6.96
C LEU A 636 -2.35 -22.40 -8.01
N THR A 637 -2.11 -22.69 -9.29
CA THR A 637 -3.03 -22.37 -10.39
C THR A 637 -4.21 -23.32 -10.39
N THR A 638 -5.43 -22.78 -10.26
CA THR A 638 -6.65 -23.59 -10.12
C THR A 638 -7.55 -23.52 -11.35
N GLY A 639 -7.40 -22.54 -12.23
CA GLY A 639 -8.37 -22.28 -13.30
C GLY A 639 -9.51 -21.34 -12.90
N GLU A 640 -9.51 -20.80 -11.68
CA GLU A 640 -10.41 -19.74 -11.21
C GLU A 640 -9.59 -18.60 -10.58
N GLU A 641 -10.13 -17.39 -10.63
CA GLU A 641 -9.50 -16.24 -9.97
C GLU A 641 -9.79 -16.24 -8.46
N TRP A 642 -8.75 -16.09 -7.64
CA TRP A 642 -8.86 -16.12 -6.18
C TRP A 642 -8.08 -15.00 -5.48
N LEU A 643 -8.57 -14.60 -4.30
CA LEU A 643 -8.10 -13.44 -3.53
C LEU A 643 -6.84 -13.73 -2.72
N THR A 644 -5.91 -12.78 -2.71
CA THR A 644 -4.83 -12.73 -1.71
C THR A 644 -5.18 -11.74 -0.60
N MET A 645 -4.41 -11.76 0.50
CA MET A 645 -4.55 -10.77 1.56
C MET A 645 -3.92 -9.42 1.20
N SER A 646 -3.10 -9.32 0.14
CA SER A 646 -2.22 -8.17 -0.07
C SER A 646 -2.94 -7.02 -0.81
N PRO A 647 -2.90 -5.77 -0.31
CA PRO A 647 -3.34 -4.58 -1.03
C PRO A 647 -2.53 -4.41 -2.33
N SER A 648 -3.17 -3.88 -3.38
CA SER A 648 -2.50 -3.60 -4.66
C SER A 648 -2.35 -2.10 -4.92
N HIS A 649 -3.45 -1.36 -4.94
CA HIS A 649 -3.42 0.09 -5.19
C HIS A 649 -4.77 0.69 -4.83
N ILE A 650 -4.78 2.01 -4.62
CA ILE A 650 -6.02 2.75 -4.43
C ILE A 650 -6.07 3.92 -5.41
N GLY A 651 -6.99 3.83 -6.36
CA GLY A 651 -7.32 4.92 -7.29
C GLY A 651 -8.63 5.57 -6.90
N PHE A 652 -9.56 5.69 -7.85
CA PHE A 652 -10.96 5.98 -7.52
C PHE A 652 -11.62 4.82 -6.74
N PHE A 653 -11.08 3.61 -6.89
CA PHE A 653 -11.48 2.45 -6.13
C PHE A 653 -10.26 1.71 -5.55
N GLY A 654 -10.45 1.06 -4.40
CA GLY A 654 -9.47 0.17 -3.77
C GLY A 654 -9.39 -1.20 -4.47
N ASN A 655 -8.17 -1.70 -4.64
CA ASN A 655 -7.89 -3.00 -5.24
C ASN A 655 -6.94 -3.83 -4.37
N VAL A 656 -7.12 -5.15 -4.41
CA VAL A 656 -6.24 -6.14 -3.79
C VAL A 656 -5.63 -7.03 -4.87
N PHE A 657 -4.50 -7.66 -4.58
CA PHE A 657 -3.92 -8.64 -5.47
C PHE A 657 -4.80 -9.90 -5.51
N SER A 658 -5.00 -10.41 -6.71
CA SER A 658 -5.63 -11.70 -6.99
C SER A 658 -4.72 -12.54 -7.86
N ILE A 659 -4.96 -13.85 -7.87
CA ILE A 659 -4.32 -14.77 -8.80
C ILE A 659 -5.35 -15.11 -9.87
N SER A 660 -5.10 -14.72 -11.11
CA SER A 660 -5.99 -14.99 -12.23
C SER A 660 -6.19 -16.49 -12.47
N ALA A 661 -7.26 -16.84 -13.20
CA ALA A 661 -7.54 -18.22 -13.60
C ALA A 661 -6.36 -18.90 -14.34
N SER A 662 -5.54 -18.13 -15.07
CA SER A 662 -4.35 -18.62 -15.78
C SER A 662 -3.09 -18.73 -14.91
N GLY A 663 -3.15 -18.33 -13.63
CA GLY A 663 -2.01 -18.40 -12.72
C GLY A 663 -1.01 -17.25 -12.89
N TYR A 664 -1.45 -16.11 -13.42
CA TYR A 664 -0.66 -14.87 -13.41
C TYR A 664 -1.16 -13.93 -12.32
N GLN A 665 -0.26 -13.06 -11.85
CA GLN A 665 -0.62 -11.89 -11.05
C GLN A 665 -1.78 -11.11 -11.69
N SER A 666 -2.79 -10.80 -10.89
CA SER A 666 -3.94 -9.97 -11.26
C SER A 666 -4.29 -9.03 -10.10
N THR A 667 -5.28 -8.18 -10.31
CA THR A 667 -5.86 -7.32 -9.29
C THR A 667 -7.37 -7.33 -9.44
N VAL A 668 -8.06 -7.31 -8.32
CA VAL A 668 -9.52 -7.26 -8.28
C VAL A 668 -9.97 -6.10 -7.41
N GLY A 669 -11.03 -5.42 -7.85
CA GLY A 669 -11.67 -4.38 -7.05
C GLY A 669 -12.19 -4.96 -5.76
N THR A 670 -12.05 -4.27 -4.63
CA THR A 670 -12.46 -4.82 -3.32
C THR A 670 -13.93 -5.25 -3.26
N TRP A 671 -14.78 -4.66 -4.10
CA TRP A 671 -16.23 -4.91 -4.20
C TRP A 671 -16.61 -6.03 -5.18
N GLU A 672 -15.65 -6.58 -5.92
CA GLU A 672 -15.88 -7.66 -6.88
C GLU A 672 -15.66 -9.01 -6.20
N GLU A 673 -16.43 -10.02 -6.63
CA GLU A 673 -16.34 -11.36 -6.06
C GLU A 673 -15.24 -12.18 -6.72
N ALA A 674 -14.38 -12.79 -5.90
CA ALA A 674 -13.38 -13.76 -6.34
C ALA A 674 -13.30 -14.94 -5.37
N GLY A 675 -12.64 -16.02 -5.79
CA GLY A 675 -12.49 -17.24 -5.02
C GLY A 675 -11.76 -17.03 -3.70
N VAL A 676 -12.20 -17.73 -2.65
CA VAL A 676 -11.60 -17.62 -1.31
C VAL A 676 -10.95 -18.94 -0.92
N ARG A 677 -9.67 -18.86 -0.55
CA ARG A 677 -8.85 -20.01 -0.15
C ARG A 677 -8.17 -19.73 1.19
N PRO A 678 -8.68 -20.29 2.30
CA PRO A 678 -8.07 -20.11 3.63
C PRO A 678 -6.63 -20.65 3.70
N VAL A 679 -5.81 -20.02 4.53
CA VAL A 679 -4.47 -20.48 4.87
C VAL A 679 -4.37 -20.68 6.38
N VAL A 680 -3.78 -21.80 6.78
CA VAL A 680 -3.48 -22.13 8.18
C VAL A 680 -2.01 -22.49 8.31
N SER A 681 -1.46 -22.47 9.52
CA SER A 681 -0.10 -22.96 9.80
C SER A 681 -0.14 -24.07 10.84
N LEU A 682 0.57 -25.16 10.60
CA LEU A 682 0.71 -26.27 11.55
C LEU A 682 1.91 -26.04 12.47
N LYS A 683 1.81 -26.51 13.71
CA LYS A 683 2.93 -26.52 14.66
C LYS A 683 4.07 -27.44 14.20
N HIS A 684 5.26 -27.20 14.75
CA HIS A 684 6.48 -27.93 14.39
C HIS A 684 6.41 -29.44 14.67
N ASP A 685 5.76 -29.84 15.76
CA ASP A 685 5.76 -31.21 16.28
C ASP A 685 4.81 -32.17 15.52
N ILE A 686 4.07 -31.66 14.53
CA ILE A 686 3.12 -32.46 13.74
C ILE A 686 3.86 -33.40 12.79
N LYS A 687 3.67 -34.71 13.00
CA LYS A 687 4.35 -35.77 12.24
C LYS A 687 3.54 -36.26 11.04
N VAL A 688 4.26 -36.71 10.02
CA VAL A 688 3.67 -37.43 8.89
C VAL A 688 3.49 -38.90 9.26
N LYS A 689 2.24 -39.36 9.27
CA LYS A 689 1.83 -40.73 9.53
C LYS A 689 2.07 -41.64 8.31
N SER A 690 1.65 -41.16 7.14
CA SER A 690 1.72 -41.87 5.86
C SER A 690 1.56 -40.90 4.68
N GLY A 691 1.75 -41.42 3.47
CA GLY A 691 1.70 -40.62 2.25
C GLY A 691 3.07 -40.10 1.82
N ASP A 692 3.18 -39.75 0.54
CA ASP A 692 4.38 -39.17 -0.06
C ASP A 692 4.13 -37.74 -0.58
N GLY A 693 2.95 -37.19 -0.29
CA GLY A 693 2.52 -35.86 -0.69
C GLY A 693 1.98 -35.78 -2.11
N THR A 694 2.04 -36.87 -2.90
CA THR A 694 1.46 -36.90 -4.24
C THR A 694 -0.06 -36.76 -4.19
N VAL A 695 -0.67 -36.38 -5.30
CA VAL A 695 -2.14 -36.27 -5.40
C VAL A 695 -2.85 -37.56 -4.97
N SER A 696 -2.31 -38.73 -5.36
CA SER A 696 -2.89 -40.04 -5.07
C SER A 696 -2.51 -40.61 -3.71
N SER A 697 -1.50 -40.02 -3.06
CA SER A 697 -1.02 -40.43 -1.73
C SER A 697 -0.65 -39.19 -0.90
N PRO A 698 -1.62 -38.31 -0.58
CA PRO A 698 -1.36 -37.10 0.20
C PRO A 698 -0.79 -37.44 1.59
N TYR A 699 -0.06 -36.52 2.20
CA TYR A 699 0.39 -36.69 3.57
C TYR A 699 -0.79 -36.75 4.54
N GLU A 700 -0.88 -37.83 5.31
CA GLU A 700 -1.73 -37.94 6.50
C GLU A 700 -0.91 -37.59 7.74
N LEU A 701 -1.50 -36.84 8.66
CA LEU A 701 -0.81 -36.31 9.84
C LEU A 701 -1.17 -37.07 11.12
N GLU A 702 -0.24 -37.12 12.07
CA GLU A 702 -0.47 -37.52 13.46
C GLU A 702 -0.83 -36.26 14.26
N LEU A 703 -2.12 -36.10 14.60
CA LEU A 703 -2.68 -34.91 15.27
C LEU A 703 -3.01 -35.16 16.74
#